data_AF-A0AAW8I7U8-F1
#
_entry.id   AF-A0AAW8I7U8-F1
#
_cell.length_a   1.000
_cell.length_b   1.000
_cell.length_c   1.000
_cell.angle_alpha   90.00
_cell.angle_beta   90.00
_cell.angle_gamma   90.00
#
_symmetry.space_group_name_H-M   'P 1'
#
loop_
_entity.id
_entity.type
_entity.pdbx_description
1 polymer ?
#
loop_
_entity_poly.entity_id
_entity_poly.type
_entity_poly.pdbx_seq_one_letter_code
_entity_poly.pdbx_strand_id
1 'polypeptide(L)'
;MAFEKPSPVTALTQELRFATTMTGGVSLAIWMAGVTREINLLAQASQWRRLGGTFPTNSQLTNESAASLRLYAQLIDLLDMVVDVDILSGTSAGGINAALLASSRVTGSDLGGIRDLWLDLGALTELLRDPRDKKTPSLLYGDERIFAALAKRLPKLATGPFPPTTFPEAARTPSTTLYITTTLLAGETSRFTDSFGTLVQDVDRRGLFTFTETDLARPDTAPALALAARSSASFPLAFEPSFLPFTKGTAKKGEVPARPAMAPFTSLTRPHWVSDGGLLDNRPIGVLFKRIFDRPARRPVRRVLLFVVPSSGPAPDPMHEPPPDNVDEPLGLIDGLLKGLAAVTTQSIAADLRAIRAHQDCMEARTDAKLRLAELAATLRNGTRLLTPSLLTDYRTREATKQAQTLTSALLRRLSTCPPESGPATESLPKSWSAELTVGGDADKVCRQQITATILLSWSQPTAQPLPQSPAELARFGQPAYDLAKGCALTVIRAAFQLARSDADIAALAEVTEAIHRAWRPTASSDLSVLVRTMCSRPAIRQGSLENAADQLAADYLQQSTVPGDAWERLGAALVNAYPTLTQLAASASADSGAPTDSLLARDHVAAGQLETYLSYLGTYPGRADDSRDAPTMAWKLFDLATTQRAMLPADAEIEQGLELVQVSADTRSLLAPDWQTAQQKLTGMRLHHFGAFYKRSWRANDWMWGRLDGAGWLVHVLLDPRRVRWIVGERADTNGPQSGAQWFLGKLKELGAPDFPSPGYPLPAVGGGPAQHLTEDMLLDELGFLDDPAKPLPASIPWTALWLSQAWQQRVLEEELDGLANTVLDPQPGKLPDWSPTSSRTWATKVLAAHPGDAKYALLNENPIAGETFASDKGSPLMAHTVAKAAATAAGAAGSVRQLPSVLKPPLITLRTLTLSGYRVVSLTKGIARSTIIAGALLLVLGVAAAIQSVTVFGVTGLIAAGTGGLLVVLGTWQVSGRLLFALLSFSVVGAVLALATPVVREWLFGTQQQPGWVGTHAYWLGAQWWHPLVVVGLIALVAIMIAAATPGRR
;
A
#
# COMPACT_ATOMS: atom_id res chain seq x y z
N MET A 1 0.14 -5.71 39.18
CA MET A 1 -1.33 -5.88 39.18
C MET A 1 -1.76 -6.01 37.72
N ALA A 2 -2.71 -6.90 37.39
CA ALA A 2 -3.21 -6.99 36.03
C ALA A 2 -3.78 -5.62 35.60
N PHE A 3 -3.44 -5.14 34.41
CA PHE A 3 -3.99 -3.89 33.88
C PHE A 3 -5.49 -4.05 33.65
N GLU A 4 -6.29 -3.63 34.63
CA GLU A 4 -7.74 -3.86 34.66
C GLU A 4 -8.53 -2.73 34.00
N LYS A 5 -8.04 -1.48 34.09
CA LYS A 5 -8.72 -0.29 33.59
C LYS A 5 -7.72 0.78 33.14
N PRO A 6 -7.87 1.34 31.93
CA PRO A 6 -7.02 2.44 31.45
C PRO A 6 -7.36 3.76 32.15
N SER A 7 -6.37 4.65 32.22
CA SER A 7 -6.53 6.01 32.73
C SER A 7 -7.43 6.82 31.80
N PRO A 8 -8.24 7.77 32.32
CA PRO A 8 -9.15 8.56 31.50
C PRO A 8 -8.38 9.45 30.52
N VAL A 9 -8.87 9.55 29.28
CA VAL A 9 -8.31 10.44 28.26
C VAL A 9 -8.67 11.89 28.60
N THR A 10 -7.66 12.74 28.69
CA THR A 10 -7.83 14.19 28.97
C THR A 10 -7.62 15.01 27.69
N ALA A 11 -7.63 16.35 27.82
CA ALA A 11 -7.22 17.25 26.73
C ALA A 11 -5.70 17.22 26.47
N LEU A 12 -4.92 16.78 27.47
CA LEU A 12 -3.45 16.72 27.45
C LEU A 12 -2.91 15.46 26.79
N THR A 13 -3.71 14.40 26.78
CA THR A 13 -3.36 13.12 26.13
C THR A 13 -2.96 13.34 24.68
N GLN A 14 -1.75 12.91 24.31
CA GLN A 14 -1.25 13.07 22.95
C GLN A 14 -2.04 12.16 21.99
N GLU A 15 -2.38 12.66 20.81
CA GLU A 15 -3.05 11.91 19.75
C GLU A 15 -2.06 11.59 18.62
N LEU A 16 -1.66 10.32 18.51
CA LEU A 16 -0.84 9.82 17.42
C LEU A 16 -1.71 9.39 16.25
N ARG A 17 -1.55 10.04 15.09
CA ARG A 17 -2.32 9.75 13.87
C ARG A 17 -1.47 9.09 12.81
N PHE A 18 -1.90 7.91 12.36
CA PHE A 18 -1.30 7.17 11.27
C PHE A 18 -1.97 7.48 9.95
N ALA A 19 -1.18 8.01 9.02
CA ALA A 19 -1.43 7.88 7.60
C ALA A 19 -0.73 6.59 7.13
N THR A 20 -1.47 5.56 6.74
CA THR A 20 -0.88 4.26 6.39
C THR A 20 -0.94 4.02 4.89
N THR A 21 0.21 3.82 4.25
CA THR A 21 0.31 3.45 2.84
C THR A 21 0.87 2.04 2.72
N MET A 22 0.13 1.15 2.05
CA MET A 22 0.51 -0.24 1.82
C MET A 22 0.77 -0.49 0.33
N THR A 23 1.98 -0.89 -0.03
CA THR A 23 2.34 -1.14 -1.44
C THR A 23 1.91 -2.52 -1.93
N GLY A 24 2.04 -2.75 -3.22
CA GLY A 24 1.86 -4.07 -3.82
C GLY A 24 2.97 -5.07 -3.52
N GLY A 25 2.72 -6.33 -3.86
CA GLY A 25 3.68 -7.42 -3.66
C GLY A 25 3.12 -8.84 -3.81
N VAL A 26 1.99 -9.00 -4.52
CA VAL A 26 1.33 -10.30 -4.74
C VAL A 26 1.16 -11.11 -3.44
N SER A 27 1.96 -12.16 -3.19
CA SER A 27 1.81 -13.02 -2.00
C SER A 27 2.34 -12.37 -0.72
N LEU A 28 3.15 -11.31 -0.83
CA LEU A 28 3.58 -10.50 0.30
C LEU A 28 2.43 -9.76 1.01
N ALA A 29 1.23 -9.74 0.41
CA ALA A 29 0.03 -9.30 1.10
C ALA A 29 -0.28 -10.08 2.38
N ILE A 30 0.22 -11.31 2.50
CA ILE A 30 0.05 -12.14 3.71
C ILE A 30 0.87 -11.55 4.87
N TRP A 31 2.12 -11.16 4.63
CA TRP A 31 2.94 -10.43 5.60
C TRP A 31 2.31 -9.08 5.96
N MET A 32 1.87 -8.31 4.96
CA MET A 32 1.17 -7.03 5.20
C MET A 32 -0.10 -7.22 6.03
N ALA A 33 -0.80 -8.34 5.88
CA ALA A 33 -1.99 -8.65 6.66
C ALA A 33 -1.65 -8.91 8.14
N GLY A 34 -0.48 -9.52 8.43
CA GLY A 34 0.07 -9.62 9.78
C GLY A 34 0.40 -8.26 10.39
N VAL A 35 1.02 -7.34 9.63
CA VAL A 35 1.24 -5.95 10.08
C VAL A 35 -0.10 -5.25 10.36
N THR A 36 -1.06 -5.44 9.46
CA THR A 36 -2.41 -4.88 9.57
C THR A 36 -3.15 -5.38 10.83
N ARG A 37 -2.92 -6.64 11.22
CA ARG A 37 -3.45 -7.21 12.46
C ARG A 37 -2.93 -6.47 13.69
N GLU A 38 -1.64 -6.19 13.77
CA GLU A 38 -1.08 -5.46 14.93
C GLU A 38 -1.55 -4.00 14.96
N ILE A 39 -1.69 -3.33 13.81
CA ILE A 39 -2.30 -1.99 13.75
C ILE A 39 -3.75 -2.04 14.26
N ASN A 40 -4.51 -3.07 13.89
CA ASN A 40 -5.87 -3.28 14.39
C ASN A 40 -5.91 -3.51 15.90
N LEU A 41 -5.01 -4.31 16.48
CA LEU A 41 -4.94 -4.51 17.93
C LEU A 41 -4.58 -3.21 18.68
N LEU A 42 -3.63 -2.42 18.17
CA LEU A 42 -3.29 -1.11 18.73
C LEU A 42 -4.46 -0.11 18.62
N ALA A 43 -5.18 -0.09 17.50
CA ALA A 43 -6.37 0.76 17.34
C ALA A 43 -7.48 0.36 18.34
N GLN A 44 -7.69 -0.94 18.55
CA GLN A 44 -8.64 -1.43 19.56
C GLN A 44 -8.19 -1.10 21.00
N ALA A 45 -6.90 -1.20 21.30
CA ALA A 45 -6.34 -0.77 22.59
C ALA A 45 -6.56 0.73 22.83
N SER A 46 -6.35 1.57 21.80
CA SER A 46 -6.64 2.99 21.89
C SER A 46 -8.13 3.27 22.07
N GLN A 47 -9.02 2.48 21.44
CA GLN A 47 -10.47 2.63 21.62
C GLN A 47 -10.88 2.26 23.05
N TRP A 48 -10.31 1.20 23.63
CA TRP A 48 -10.52 0.85 25.03
C TRP A 48 -10.11 1.99 25.96
N ARG A 49 -8.94 2.61 25.72
CA ARG A 49 -8.49 3.77 26.50
C ARG A 49 -9.45 4.95 26.41
N ARG A 50 -9.99 5.24 25.23
CA ARG A 50 -10.99 6.32 25.04
C ARG A 50 -12.32 6.03 25.74
N LEU A 51 -12.75 4.77 25.76
CA LEU A 51 -13.98 4.33 26.41
C LEU A 51 -13.85 4.27 27.94
N GLY A 52 -12.68 3.88 28.43
CA GLY A 52 -12.49 3.51 29.82
C GLY A 52 -13.19 2.19 30.18
N GLY A 53 -13.21 1.89 31.47
CA GLY A 53 -13.86 0.69 32.00
C GLY A 53 -13.01 -0.59 31.90
N THR A 54 -13.58 -1.70 32.36
CA THR A 54 -12.89 -3.00 32.40
C THR A 54 -12.90 -3.69 31.04
N PHE A 55 -11.92 -4.55 30.80
CA PHE A 55 -11.86 -5.35 29.58
C PHE A 55 -13.12 -6.26 29.45
N PRO A 56 -13.79 -6.32 28.30
CA PRO A 56 -14.99 -7.15 28.11
C PRO A 56 -14.72 -8.64 28.32
N THR A 57 -15.52 -9.28 29.17
CA THR A 57 -15.41 -10.72 29.46
C THR A 57 -15.90 -11.62 28.33
N ASN A 58 -16.72 -11.09 27.41
CA ASN A 58 -17.30 -11.79 26.26
C ASN A 58 -16.54 -11.54 24.94
N SER A 59 -15.28 -11.11 25.02
CA SER A 59 -14.42 -10.89 23.86
C SER A 59 -14.25 -12.18 23.05
N GLN A 60 -14.29 -12.06 21.71
CA GLN A 60 -14.03 -13.17 20.77
C GLN A 60 -12.53 -13.25 20.37
N LEU A 61 -11.67 -12.44 20.97
CA LEU A 61 -10.23 -12.51 20.75
C LEU A 61 -9.65 -13.80 21.35
N THR A 62 -8.59 -14.31 20.73
CA THR A 62 -7.71 -15.31 21.36
C THR A 62 -7.06 -14.72 22.62
N ASN A 63 -6.64 -15.58 23.54
CA ASN A 63 -6.03 -15.13 24.81
C ASN A 63 -4.79 -14.28 24.55
N GLU A 64 -4.02 -14.67 23.55
CA GLU A 64 -2.76 -14.10 23.12
C GLU A 64 -2.99 -12.76 22.39
N SER A 65 -3.95 -12.69 21.47
CA SER A 65 -4.36 -11.42 20.86
C SER A 65 -4.91 -10.43 21.92
N ALA A 66 -5.66 -10.92 22.91
CA ALA A 66 -6.12 -10.10 24.02
C ALA A 66 -4.96 -9.63 24.92
N ALA A 67 -3.94 -10.47 25.13
CA ALA A 67 -2.72 -10.09 25.84
C ALA A 67 -1.93 -9.02 25.08
N SER A 68 -1.71 -9.18 23.76
CA SER A 68 -1.07 -8.15 22.92
C SER A 68 -1.83 -6.82 22.93
N LEU A 69 -3.17 -6.86 22.85
CA LEU A 69 -4.00 -5.67 23.00
C LEU A 69 -3.80 -5.00 24.37
N ARG A 70 -3.79 -5.78 25.46
CA ARG A 70 -3.53 -5.24 26.82
C ARG A 70 -2.14 -4.64 26.95
N LEU A 71 -1.12 -5.23 26.34
CA LEU A 71 0.23 -4.66 26.32
C LEU A 71 0.24 -3.32 25.58
N TYR A 72 -0.39 -3.23 24.41
CA TYR A 72 -0.56 -1.96 23.72
C TYR A 72 -1.31 -0.93 24.58
N ALA A 73 -2.39 -1.34 25.24
CA ALA A 73 -3.17 -0.46 26.10
C ALA A 73 -2.34 0.06 27.28
N GLN A 74 -1.51 -0.77 27.89
CA GLN A 74 -0.62 -0.35 28.98
C GLN A 74 0.47 0.61 28.49
N LEU A 75 1.11 0.34 27.34
CA LEU A 75 2.14 1.21 26.80
C LEU A 75 1.59 2.60 26.44
N ILE A 76 0.45 2.65 25.76
CA ILE A 76 -0.18 3.95 25.42
C ILE A 76 -0.74 4.64 26.66
N ASP A 77 -1.08 3.92 27.74
CA ASP A 77 -1.48 4.53 29.03
C ASP A 77 -0.28 5.11 29.79
N LEU A 78 0.84 4.38 29.81
CA LEU A 78 2.10 4.85 30.37
C LEU A 78 2.57 6.13 29.68
N LEU A 79 2.52 6.16 28.34
CA LEU A 79 2.95 7.32 27.54
C LEU A 79 1.89 8.42 27.46
N ASP A 80 0.71 8.22 28.07
CA ASP A 80 -0.46 9.07 27.92
C ASP A 80 -0.76 9.45 26.44
N MET A 81 -0.91 8.43 25.60
CA MET A 81 -1.22 8.55 24.17
C MET A 81 -2.52 7.84 23.78
N VAL A 82 -3.20 8.37 22.77
CA VAL A 82 -4.21 7.64 22.00
C VAL A 82 -3.77 7.57 20.55
N VAL A 83 -4.06 6.45 19.89
CA VAL A 83 -3.67 6.19 18.51
C VAL A 83 -4.92 6.25 17.63
N ASP A 84 -4.78 6.80 16.43
CA ASP A 84 -5.80 6.79 15.40
C ASP A 84 -5.22 6.47 14.02
N VAL A 85 -5.99 5.81 13.17
CA VAL A 85 -5.65 5.54 11.76
C VAL A 85 -6.67 6.26 10.90
N ASP A 86 -6.34 7.48 10.48
CA ASP A 86 -7.30 8.41 9.88
C ASP A 86 -7.24 8.46 8.35
N ILE A 87 -6.12 8.04 7.77
CA ILE A 87 -5.90 8.07 6.32
C ILE A 87 -5.19 6.78 5.90
N LEU A 88 -5.76 6.09 4.91
CA LEU A 88 -5.20 4.86 4.36
C LEU A 88 -5.04 4.97 2.84
N SER A 89 -3.96 4.41 2.32
CA SER A 89 -3.75 4.18 0.89
C SER A 89 -3.28 2.76 0.65
N GLY A 90 -3.77 2.14 -0.42
CA GLY A 90 -3.30 0.82 -0.81
C GLY A 90 -3.23 0.62 -2.32
N THR A 91 -2.19 -0.09 -2.75
CA THR A 91 -1.98 -0.44 -4.15
C THR A 91 -1.78 -1.94 -4.31
N SER A 92 -2.25 -2.51 -5.42
CA SER A 92 -2.21 -3.94 -5.68
C SER A 92 -2.83 -4.72 -4.52
N ALA A 93 -2.14 -5.75 -4.05
CA ALA A 93 -2.50 -6.57 -2.91
C ALA A 93 -2.50 -5.78 -1.58
N GLY A 94 -1.73 -4.69 -1.46
CA GLY A 94 -1.82 -3.73 -0.34
C GLY A 94 -3.16 -3.01 -0.29
N GLY A 95 -3.84 -2.83 -1.43
CA GLY A 95 -5.21 -2.31 -1.53
C GLY A 95 -6.25 -3.17 -0.80
N ILE A 96 -6.02 -4.49 -0.72
CA ILE A 96 -6.90 -5.41 0.03
C ILE A 96 -6.75 -5.18 1.53
N ASN A 97 -5.52 -5.14 2.04
CA ASN A 97 -5.26 -4.94 3.46
C ASN A 97 -5.66 -3.53 3.93
N ALA A 98 -5.44 -2.50 3.12
CA ALA A 98 -5.90 -1.14 3.39
C ALA A 98 -7.44 -1.07 3.46
N ALA A 99 -8.15 -1.76 2.55
CA ALA A 99 -9.61 -1.84 2.59
C ALA A 99 -10.13 -2.53 3.86
N LEU A 100 -9.50 -3.63 4.27
CA LEU A 100 -9.86 -4.37 5.49
C LEU A 100 -9.62 -3.52 6.74
N LEU A 101 -8.47 -2.84 6.82
CA LEU A 101 -8.14 -1.97 7.95
C LEU A 101 -9.07 -0.76 8.04
N ALA A 102 -9.37 -0.11 6.91
CA ALA A 102 -10.29 1.03 6.87
C ALA A 102 -11.71 0.63 7.29
N SER A 103 -12.19 -0.53 6.81
CA SER A 103 -13.49 -1.08 7.21
C SER A 103 -13.51 -1.44 8.69
N SER A 104 -12.48 -2.09 9.22
CA SER A 104 -12.36 -2.41 10.64
C SER A 104 -12.32 -1.17 11.52
N ARG A 105 -11.61 -0.12 11.11
CA ARG A 105 -11.52 1.13 11.86
C ARG A 105 -12.89 1.79 12.07
N VAL A 106 -13.76 1.73 11.06
CA VAL A 106 -15.09 2.35 11.06
C VAL A 106 -16.14 1.46 11.70
N THR A 107 -16.05 0.14 11.53
CA THR A 107 -17.03 -0.83 12.06
C THR A 107 -16.67 -1.41 13.43
N GLY A 108 -15.41 -1.28 13.86
CA GLY A 108 -14.86 -1.96 15.03
C GLY A 108 -14.58 -3.42 14.83
N SER A 109 -14.53 -3.87 13.57
CA SER A 109 -14.35 -5.29 13.30
C SER A 109 -12.96 -5.77 13.70
N ASP A 110 -12.89 -6.98 14.22
CA ASP A 110 -11.65 -7.69 14.48
C ASP A 110 -11.09 -8.29 13.19
N LEU A 111 -9.77 -8.12 12.98
CA LEU A 111 -9.09 -8.62 11.78
C LEU A 111 -8.43 -10.00 11.98
N GLY A 112 -8.61 -10.67 13.13
CA GLY A 112 -8.02 -11.98 13.39
C GLY A 112 -8.50 -13.05 12.41
N GLY A 113 -9.78 -13.03 12.05
CA GLY A 113 -10.37 -13.98 11.09
C GLY A 113 -9.84 -13.88 9.65
N ILE A 114 -9.06 -12.84 9.33
CA ILE A 114 -8.41 -12.68 8.01
C ILE A 114 -7.19 -13.60 7.87
N ARG A 115 -6.61 -14.05 8.99
CA ARG A 115 -5.57 -15.08 8.98
C ARG A 115 -6.04 -16.30 8.20
N ASP A 116 -7.12 -16.93 8.66
CA ASP A 116 -7.65 -18.14 8.03
C ASP A 116 -8.12 -17.87 6.59
N LEU A 117 -8.65 -16.66 6.35
CA LEU A 117 -9.00 -16.22 5.00
C LEU A 117 -7.78 -16.28 4.05
N TRP A 118 -6.63 -15.75 4.44
CA TRP A 118 -5.40 -15.81 3.65
C TRP A 118 -4.80 -17.21 3.59
N LEU A 119 -4.84 -17.96 4.70
CA LEU A 119 -4.35 -19.34 4.72
C LEU A 119 -5.14 -20.26 3.76
N ASP A 120 -6.45 -20.02 3.62
CA ASP A 120 -7.35 -20.80 2.77
C ASP A 120 -7.44 -20.29 1.33
N LEU A 121 -7.75 -19.00 1.13
CA LEU A 121 -7.90 -18.41 -0.21
C LEU A 121 -6.58 -18.24 -0.93
N GLY A 122 -5.49 -18.02 -0.19
CA GLY A 122 -4.16 -17.82 -0.76
C GLY A 122 -3.54 -19.09 -1.33
N ALA A 123 -4.23 -20.24 -1.28
CA ALA A 123 -3.74 -21.47 -1.88
C ALA A 123 -3.69 -21.36 -3.41
N LEU A 124 -2.51 -21.48 -3.99
CA LEU A 124 -2.30 -21.44 -5.44
C LEU A 124 -3.16 -22.47 -6.18
N THR A 125 -3.36 -23.64 -5.60
CA THR A 125 -4.23 -24.68 -6.16
C THR A 125 -5.71 -24.30 -6.18
N GLU A 126 -6.19 -23.49 -5.26
CA GLU A 126 -7.57 -22.98 -5.24
C GLU A 126 -7.72 -21.74 -6.14
N LEU A 127 -6.67 -20.93 -6.25
CA LEU A 127 -6.62 -19.77 -7.14
C LEU A 127 -6.44 -20.17 -8.60
N LEU A 128 -5.64 -21.18 -8.93
CA LEU A 128 -5.45 -21.66 -10.30
C LEU A 128 -6.79 -22.03 -10.94
N ARG A 129 -6.99 -21.58 -12.18
CA ARG A 129 -8.20 -21.90 -12.93
C ARG A 129 -8.39 -23.40 -13.09
N ASP A 130 -9.64 -23.83 -13.20
CA ASP A 130 -9.93 -25.19 -13.62
C ASP A 130 -9.52 -25.35 -15.09
N PRO A 131 -8.64 -26.31 -15.43
CA PRO A 131 -8.25 -26.55 -16.82
C PRO A 131 -9.42 -26.89 -17.76
N ARG A 132 -10.58 -27.27 -17.19
CA ARG A 132 -11.84 -27.55 -17.92
C ARG A 132 -12.58 -26.28 -18.33
N ASP A 133 -12.17 -25.10 -17.87
CA ASP A 133 -12.80 -23.83 -18.23
C ASP A 133 -12.80 -23.63 -19.75
N LYS A 134 -13.95 -23.21 -20.29
CA LYS A 134 -14.09 -22.95 -21.73
C LYS A 134 -13.28 -21.75 -22.20
N LYS A 135 -13.05 -20.78 -21.30
CA LYS A 135 -12.29 -19.55 -21.54
C LYS A 135 -11.40 -19.28 -20.34
N THR A 136 -10.12 -19.10 -20.59
CA THR A 136 -9.10 -18.85 -19.55
C THR A 136 -8.40 -17.52 -19.86
N PRO A 137 -8.98 -16.38 -19.41
CA PRO A 137 -8.43 -15.05 -19.65
C PRO A 137 -7.17 -14.74 -18.80
N SER A 138 -6.87 -15.58 -17.83
CA SER A 138 -5.79 -15.47 -16.83
C SER A 138 -5.45 -16.85 -16.28
N LEU A 139 -4.35 -16.98 -15.54
CA LEU A 139 -3.98 -18.25 -14.88
C LEU A 139 -4.76 -18.50 -13.58
N LEU A 140 -5.07 -17.45 -12.84
CA LEU A 140 -5.73 -17.49 -11.53
C LEU A 140 -7.12 -16.84 -11.59
N TYR A 141 -8.05 -17.36 -10.79
CA TYR A 141 -9.36 -16.76 -10.57
C TYR A 141 -9.25 -15.53 -9.68
N GLY A 142 -9.38 -14.36 -10.28
CA GLY A 142 -9.53 -13.14 -9.49
C GLY A 142 -10.99 -12.92 -9.06
N ASP A 143 -11.91 -12.87 -10.02
CA ASP A 143 -13.28 -12.42 -9.76
C ASP A 143 -14.16 -13.51 -9.14
N GLU A 144 -14.00 -14.75 -9.57
CA GLU A 144 -14.77 -15.90 -9.07
C GLU A 144 -14.32 -16.36 -7.68
N ARG A 145 -13.09 -16.01 -7.26
CA ARG A 145 -12.52 -16.43 -5.95
C ARG A 145 -12.24 -15.25 -5.05
N ILE A 146 -11.30 -14.36 -5.41
CA ILE A 146 -10.89 -13.24 -4.55
C ILE A 146 -12.04 -12.25 -4.36
N PHE A 147 -12.66 -11.76 -5.45
CA PHE A 147 -13.77 -10.81 -5.33
C PHE A 147 -14.98 -11.42 -4.63
N ALA A 148 -15.34 -12.65 -4.99
CA ALA A 148 -16.43 -13.40 -4.34
C ALA A 148 -16.19 -13.55 -2.83
N ALA A 149 -14.98 -13.88 -2.43
CA ALA A 149 -14.66 -14.05 -1.02
C ALA A 149 -14.62 -12.71 -0.26
N LEU A 150 -14.01 -11.67 -0.83
CA LEU A 150 -14.01 -10.33 -0.23
C LEU A 150 -15.43 -9.79 -0.05
N ALA A 151 -16.26 -9.86 -1.10
CA ALA A 151 -17.66 -9.42 -1.05
C ALA A 151 -18.50 -10.20 -0.02
N LYS A 152 -18.18 -11.48 0.21
CA LYS A 152 -18.86 -12.33 1.20
C LYS A 152 -18.37 -12.08 2.63
N ARG A 153 -17.08 -11.79 2.82
CA ARG A 153 -16.42 -11.75 4.14
C ARG A 153 -16.38 -10.36 4.75
N LEU A 154 -16.19 -9.30 3.96
CA LEU A 154 -16.16 -7.93 4.46
C LEU A 154 -17.40 -7.58 5.32
N PRO A 155 -18.65 -7.89 4.90
CA PRO A 155 -19.83 -7.61 5.72
C PRO A 155 -19.98 -8.52 6.95
N LYS A 156 -19.18 -9.58 7.07
CA LYS A 156 -19.27 -10.64 8.08
C LYS A 156 -18.05 -10.68 9.01
N LEU A 157 -17.21 -9.65 8.98
CA LEU A 157 -16.11 -9.55 9.93
C LEU A 157 -16.70 -9.49 11.35
N ALA A 158 -16.10 -10.25 12.26
CA ALA A 158 -16.56 -10.29 13.65
C ALA A 158 -16.34 -8.92 14.29
N THR A 159 -17.26 -8.47 15.14
CA THR A 159 -17.05 -7.26 15.92
C THR A 159 -15.97 -7.52 16.96
N GLY A 160 -14.99 -6.62 17.08
CA GLY A 160 -14.00 -6.66 18.15
C GLY A 160 -14.59 -6.32 19.52
N PRO A 161 -13.84 -6.54 20.62
CA PRO A 161 -14.26 -6.21 21.99
C PRO A 161 -14.71 -4.77 22.17
N PHE A 162 -14.16 -3.84 21.39
CA PHE A 162 -14.44 -2.41 21.50
C PHE A 162 -14.98 -1.88 20.16
N PRO A 163 -16.28 -2.03 19.89
CA PRO A 163 -16.88 -1.39 18.72
C PRO A 163 -16.72 0.14 18.84
N PRO A 164 -16.59 0.87 17.71
CA PRO A 164 -16.55 2.32 17.70
C PRO A 164 -17.91 2.82 18.15
N THR A 165 -18.02 3.11 19.43
CA THR A 165 -19.17 3.80 20.00
C THR A 165 -19.28 5.19 19.38
N THR A 166 -20.50 5.60 19.12
CA THR A 166 -20.87 7.01 18.97
C THR A 166 -20.25 7.80 20.13
N PHE A 167 -19.29 8.68 19.83
CA PHE A 167 -18.63 9.50 20.86
C PHE A 167 -19.67 10.30 21.68
N PRO A 168 -19.48 10.49 23.00
CA PRO A 168 -20.48 11.11 23.88
C PRO A 168 -20.92 12.53 23.48
N GLU A 169 -20.14 13.24 22.68
CA GLU A 169 -20.53 14.53 22.11
C GLU A 169 -20.84 14.39 20.61
N ALA A 170 -22.12 14.13 20.32
CA ALA A 170 -22.71 13.97 18.99
C ALA A 170 -22.14 12.81 18.17
N ALA A 171 -22.95 11.78 17.97
CA ALA A 171 -22.72 10.61 17.12
C ALA A 171 -21.84 10.92 15.88
N ARG A 172 -20.54 10.60 15.96
CA ARG A 172 -19.62 10.72 14.82
C ARG A 172 -18.90 9.40 14.61
N THR A 173 -19.04 8.88 13.40
CA THR A 173 -18.20 7.81 12.87
C THR A 173 -16.73 8.21 12.98
N PRO A 174 -15.83 7.28 13.30
CA PRO A 174 -14.40 7.54 13.23
C PRO A 174 -13.98 8.11 11.88
N SER A 175 -13.21 9.19 11.90
CA SER A 175 -12.77 9.90 10.71
C SER A 175 -11.70 9.09 9.98
N THR A 176 -12.07 8.41 8.89
CA THR A 176 -11.19 7.52 8.11
C THR A 176 -11.43 7.73 6.62
N THR A 177 -10.38 7.98 5.85
CA THR A 177 -10.48 8.02 4.37
C THR A 177 -9.51 7.03 3.76
N LEU A 178 -10.00 6.25 2.80
CA LEU A 178 -9.27 5.21 2.09
C LEU A 178 -9.10 5.57 0.62
N TYR A 179 -7.87 5.44 0.14
CA TYR A 179 -7.47 5.56 -1.25
C TYR A 179 -7.00 4.22 -1.79
N ILE A 180 -7.50 3.81 -2.96
CA ILE A 180 -7.04 2.57 -3.63
C ILE A 180 -6.72 2.90 -5.10
N THR A 181 -5.54 2.52 -5.59
CA THR A 181 -5.14 2.80 -6.98
C THR A 181 -5.53 1.67 -7.94
N THR A 182 -5.67 1.99 -9.21
CA THR A 182 -5.88 1.03 -10.30
C THR A 182 -5.36 1.59 -11.63
N THR A 183 -5.07 0.71 -12.59
CA THR A 183 -4.57 1.12 -13.91
C THR A 183 -5.61 0.87 -14.99
N LEU A 184 -5.97 1.89 -15.74
CA LEU A 184 -6.91 1.80 -16.87
C LEU A 184 -6.21 1.15 -18.08
N LEU A 185 -6.75 0.04 -18.59
CA LEU A 185 -6.24 -0.58 -19.80
C LEU A 185 -6.50 0.28 -21.04
N ALA A 186 -7.66 0.93 -21.07
CA ALA A 186 -7.99 1.96 -22.02
C ALA A 186 -8.02 3.30 -21.29
N GLY A 187 -6.92 4.06 -21.37
CA GLY A 187 -6.80 5.36 -20.71
C GLY A 187 -7.86 6.36 -21.15
N GLU A 188 -8.00 7.41 -20.35
CA GLU A 188 -8.80 8.57 -20.67
C GLU A 188 -7.90 9.61 -21.31
N THR A 189 -8.26 10.05 -22.51
CA THR A 189 -7.46 11.00 -23.26
C THR A 189 -7.73 12.42 -22.76
N SER A 190 -6.68 13.20 -22.56
CA SER A 190 -6.77 14.66 -22.39
C SER A 190 -5.99 15.32 -23.52
N ARG A 191 -6.36 16.56 -23.81
CA ARG A 191 -5.65 17.39 -24.79
C ARG A 191 -5.36 18.71 -24.11
N PHE A 192 -4.14 19.22 -24.26
CA PHE A 192 -3.78 20.55 -23.80
C PHE A 192 -2.86 21.21 -24.82
N THR A 193 -2.80 22.52 -24.79
CA THR A 193 -1.94 23.32 -25.67
C THR A 193 -0.69 23.75 -24.91
N ASP A 194 0.49 23.45 -25.46
CA ASP A 194 1.78 23.88 -24.88
C ASP A 194 2.02 25.40 -25.07
N SER A 195 3.13 25.90 -24.53
CA SER A 195 3.49 27.32 -24.61
C SER A 195 3.71 27.83 -26.04
N PHE A 196 3.91 26.94 -27.02
CA PHE A 196 4.11 27.28 -28.44
C PHE A 196 2.82 27.12 -29.27
N GLY A 197 1.69 26.78 -28.64
CA GLY A 197 0.45 26.53 -29.36
C GLY A 197 0.32 25.12 -29.93
N THR A 198 1.25 24.21 -29.60
CA THR A 198 1.20 22.82 -30.08
C THR A 198 0.19 22.04 -29.25
N LEU A 199 -0.73 21.36 -29.95
CA LEU A 199 -1.68 20.45 -29.31
C LEU A 199 -0.95 19.19 -28.83
N VAL A 200 -0.84 19.03 -27.52
CA VAL A 200 -0.30 17.83 -26.88
C VAL A 200 -1.47 16.93 -26.49
N GLN A 201 -1.43 15.68 -26.93
CA GLN A 201 -2.36 14.65 -26.50
C GLN A 201 -1.72 13.83 -25.38
N ASP A 202 -2.39 13.78 -24.23
CA ASP A 202 -2.01 12.95 -23.10
C ASP A 202 -3.05 11.84 -22.89
N VAL A 203 -2.61 10.71 -22.35
CA VAL A 203 -3.47 9.55 -22.09
C VAL A 203 -3.26 9.14 -20.64
N ASP A 204 -4.15 9.64 -19.77
CA ASP A 204 -4.11 9.28 -18.36
C ASP A 204 -4.70 7.89 -18.17
N ARG A 205 -3.86 7.00 -17.63
CA ARG A 205 -4.23 5.62 -17.31
C ARG A 205 -4.32 5.38 -15.81
N ARG A 206 -4.17 6.42 -14.99
CA ARG A 206 -4.26 6.31 -13.53
C ARG A 206 -5.72 6.38 -13.11
N GLY A 207 -6.11 5.46 -12.24
CA GLY A 207 -7.40 5.44 -11.58
C GLY A 207 -7.24 5.45 -10.06
N LEU A 208 -8.12 6.19 -9.38
CA LEU A 208 -8.14 6.29 -7.94
C LEU A 208 -9.57 6.04 -7.43
N PHE A 209 -9.69 5.14 -6.46
CA PHE A 209 -10.90 4.97 -5.66
C PHE A 209 -10.75 5.74 -4.35
N THR A 210 -11.81 6.42 -3.92
CA THR A 210 -11.88 7.13 -2.65
C THR A 210 -13.11 6.66 -1.88
N PHE A 211 -12.90 6.22 -0.64
CA PHE A 211 -13.97 5.90 0.30
C PHE A 211 -13.80 6.74 1.56
N THR A 212 -14.86 7.43 1.96
CA THR A 212 -14.91 8.23 3.20
C THR A 212 -15.44 7.40 4.36
N GLU A 213 -15.36 7.95 5.58
CA GLU A 213 -15.91 7.32 6.78
C GLU A 213 -17.41 7.02 6.64
N THR A 214 -18.15 7.89 5.97
CA THR A 214 -19.58 7.70 5.72
C THR A 214 -19.83 6.57 4.73
N ASP A 215 -18.96 6.39 3.73
CA ASP A 215 -19.07 5.28 2.79
C ASP A 215 -18.74 3.96 3.48
N LEU A 216 -17.67 3.93 4.28
CA LEU A 216 -17.20 2.73 4.98
C LEU A 216 -18.17 2.28 6.09
N ALA A 217 -18.95 3.19 6.67
CA ALA A 217 -19.93 2.88 7.71
C ALA A 217 -21.19 2.21 7.15
N ARG A 218 -21.50 2.40 5.86
CA ARG A 218 -22.72 1.85 5.28
C ARG A 218 -22.49 0.41 4.79
N PRO A 219 -23.36 -0.55 5.14
CA PRO A 219 -23.21 -1.94 4.70
C PRO A 219 -23.35 -2.13 3.18
N ASP A 220 -24.09 -1.25 2.49
CA ASP A 220 -24.34 -1.34 1.04
C ASP A 220 -23.11 -1.02 0.18
N THR A 221 -22.09 -0.39 0.76
CA THR A 221 -20.83 -0.03 0.11
C THR A 221 -19.79 -1.14 0.14
N ALA A 222 -19.97 -2.18 0.97
CA ALA A 222 -19.02 -3.29 1.09
C ALA A 222 -18.73 -4.01 -0.25
N PRO A 223 -19.71 -4.24 -1.16
CA PRO A 223 -19.43 -4.77 -2.50
C PRO A 223 -18.59 -3.83 -3.37
N ALA A 224 -18.74 -2.51 -3.23
CA ALA A 224 -17.94 -1.53 -3.97
C ALA A 224 -16.49 -1.50 -3.46
N LEU A 225 -16.32 -1.57 -2.13
CA LEU A 225 -15.02 -1.71 -1.49
C LEU A 225 -14.31 -3.00 -1.92
N ALA A 226 -15.03 -4.14 -1.92
CA ALA A 226 -14.51 -5.42 -2.40
C ALA A 226 -14.09 -5.35 -3.87
N LEU A 227 -14.88 -4.67 -4.71
CA LEU A 227 -14.57 -4.51 -6.14
C LEU A 227 -13.34 -3.61 -6.35
N ALA A 228 -13.20 -2.52 -5.59
CA ALA A 228 -12.03 -1.64 -5.64
C ALA A 228 -10.75 -2.38 -5.23
N ALA A 229 -10.79 -3.08 -4.08
CA ALA A 229 -9.68 -3.89 -3.59
C ALA A 229 -9.26 -4.98 -4.58
N ARG A 230 -10.24 -5.70 -5.16
CA ARG A 230 -9.99 -6.70 -6.21
C ARG A 230 -9.35 -6.09 -7.45
N SER A 231 -9.88 -4.94 -7.91
CA SER A 231 -9.45 -4.29 -9.16
C SER A 231 -8.03 -3.76 -9.04
N SER A 232 -7.68 -3.24 -7.87
CA SER A 232 -6.32 -2.87 -7.52
C SER A 232 -5.36 -4.04 -7.64
N ALA A 233 -5.75 -5.26 -7.24
CA ALA A 233 -4.93 -6.47 -7.26
C ALA A 233 -5.05 -7.32 -8.54
N SER A 234 -5.44 -6.73 -9.69
CA SER A 234 -5.51 -7.42 -10.99
C SER A 234 -4.13 -7.52 -11.67
N PHE A 235 -3.18 -8.23 -11.04
CA PHE A 235 -1.83 -8.43 -11.59
C PHE A 235 -1.88 -9.11 -12.97
N PRO A 236 -1.33 -8.51 -14.04
CA PRO A 236 -1.40 -9.05 -15.39
C PRO A 236 -0.89 -10.49 -15.50
N LEU A 237 -1.47 -11.28 -16.41
CA LEU A 237 -1.22 -12.72 -16.63
C LEU A 237 -1.69 -13.63 -15.49
N ALA A 238 -1.42 -13.25 -14.24
CA ALA A 238 -1.85 -14.00 -13.06
C ALA A 238 -3.36 -13.87 -12.87
N PHE A 239 -3.89 -12.65 -12.75
CA PHE A 239 -5.32 -12.39 -12.58
C PHE A 239 -5.89 -11.67 -13.79
N GLU A 240 -7.17 -11.92 -14.09
CA GLU A 240 -7.84 -11.22 -15.17
C GLU A 240 -8.02 -9.73 -14.85
N PRO A 241 -8.04 -8.86 -15.89
CA PRO A 241 -8.50 -7.49 -15.74
C PRO A 241 -9.89 -7.43 -15.11
N SER A 242 -10.09 -6.48 -14.20
CA SER A 242 -11.39 -6.27 -13.56
C SER A 242 -12.21 -5.27 -14.39
N PHE A 243 -13.51 -5.52 -14.54
CA PHE A 243 -14.41 -4.56 -15.17
C PHE A 243 -15.02 -3.62 -14.12
N LEU A 244 -14.89 -2.32 -14.34
CA LEU A 244 -15.50 -1.28 -13.51
C LEU A 244 -16.72 -0.69 -14.22
N PRO A 245 -17.94 -1.03 -13.76
CA PRO A 245 -19.12 -0.27 -14.15
C PRO A 245 -19.09 1.15 -13.56
N PHE A 246 -19.59 2.13 -14.32
CA PHE A 246 -19.58 3.53 -13.90
C PHE A 246 -20.92 3.97 -13.31
N THR A 247 -21.93 4.22 -14.16
CA THR A 247 -23.28 4.69 -13.73
C THR A 247 -24.26 3.56 -13.42
N LYS A 248 -24.16 2.43 -14.13
CA LYS A 248 -25.03 1.27 -13.96
C LYS A 248 -24.20 0.04 -13.60
N GLY A 249 -24.58 -0.61 -12.50
CA GLY A 249 -23.95 -1.86 -12.07
C GLY A 249 -24.19 -3.02 -13.03
N THR A 250 -23.48 -4.13 -12.82
CA THR A 250 -23.69 -5.38 -13.57
C THR A 250 -24.28 -6.46 -12.68
N ALA A 251 -25.22 -7.23 -13.20
CA ALA A 251 -25.80 -8.36 -12.48
C ALA A 251 -24.75 -9.45 -12.15
N LYS A 252 -25.05 -10.25 -11.11
CA LYS A 252 -24.27 -11.44 -10.74
C LYS A 252 -24.17 -12.40 -11.94
N LYS A 253 -22.99 -13.01 -12.16
CA LYS A 253 -22.77 -13.97 -13.24
C LYS A 253 -21.99 -15.18 -12.74
N GLY A 254 -22.67 -16.33 -12.61
CA GLY A 254 -22.07 -17.52 -12.01
C GLY A 254 -21.62 -17.24 -10.58
N GLU A 255 -20.36 -17.54 -10.26
CA GLU A 255 -19.75 -17.25 -8.96
C GLU A 255 -19.27 -15.79 -8.83
N VAL A 256 -19.17 -15.03 -9.93
CA VAL A 256 -18.80 -13.61 -9.89
C VAL A 256 -19.94 -12.79 -9.30
N PRO A 257 -19.73 -12.06 -8.18
CA PRO A 257 -20.74 -11.20 -7.58
C PRO A 257 -21.25 -10.11 -8.53
N ALA A 258 -22.40 -9.53 -8.18
CA ALA A 258 -22.87 -8.31 -8.85
C ALA A 258 -21.86 -7.17 -8.62
N ARG A 259 -21.65 -6.34 -9.64
CA ARG A 259 -20.75 -5.18 -9.55
C ARG A 259 -21.59 -3.92 -9.35
N PRO A 260 -21.41 -3.17 -8.25
CA PRO A 260 -22.14 -1.93 -8.03
C PRO A 260 -21.62 -0.82 -8.94
N ALA A 261 -22.42 0.22 -9.17
CA ALA A 261 -21.99 1.42 -9.88
C ALA A 261 -20.87 2.13 -9.10
N MET A 262 -19.72 2.37 -9.74
CA MET A 262 -18.54 2.93 -9.07
C MET A 262 -18.45 4.46 -9.14
N ALA A 263 -19.31 5.15 -9.90
CA ALA A 263 -19.27 6.61 -10.06
C ALA A 263 -19.21 7.45 -8.76
N PRO A 264 -19.75 7.02 -7.61
CA PRO A 264 -19.60 7.76 -6.35
C PRO A 264 -18.21 7.63 -5.70
N PHE A 265 -17.46 6.59 -6.04
CA PHE A 265 -16.22 6.21 -5.34
C PHE A 265 -14.97 6.41 -6.18
N THR A 266 -15.07 7.03 -7.36
CA THR A 266 -13.94 7.14 -8.29
C THR A 266 -13.99 8.40 -9.14
N SER A 267 -12.81 8.91 -9.50
CA SER A 267 -12.66 10.07 -10.38
C SER A 267 -12.82 9.75 -11.88
N LEU A 268 -13.04 8.47 -12.22
CA LEU A 268 -13.25 8.03 -13.61
C LEU A 268 -14.50 8.65 -14.22
N THR A 269 -14.58 8.58 -15.55
CA THR A 269 -15.65 9.23 -16.31
C THR A 269 -16.55 8.25 -17.07
N ARG A 270 -16.10 7.01 -17.28
CA ARG A 270 -16.85 5.97 -18.02
C ARG A 270 -16.51 4.56 -17.50
N PRO A 271 -17.23 3.52 -17.95
CA PRO A 271 -16.85 2.16 -17.63
C PRO A 271 -15.49 1.80 -18.24
N HIS A 272 -14.69 1.02 -17.50
CA HIS A 272 -13.34 0.65 -17.90
C HIS A 272 -13.01 -0.80 -17.57
N TRP A 273 -12.15 -1.40 -18.38
CA TRP A 273 -11.36 -2.54 -17.96
C TRP A 273 -10.10 -2.02 -17.30
N VAL A 274 -9.83 -2.51 -16.10
CA VAL A 274 -8.70 -2.07 -15.28
C VAL A 274 -7.83 -3.24 -14.87
N SER A 275 -6.59 -2.90 -14.54
CA SER A 275 -5.54 -3.80 -14.13
C SER A 275 -4.92 -3.28 -12.83
N ASP A 276 -3.90 -3.99 -12.37
CA ASP A 276 -3.18 -3.67 -11.14
C ASP A 276 -2.78 -2.20 -11.03
N GLY A 277 -3.03 -1.59 -9.88
CA GLY A 277 -2.66 -0.19 -9.60
C GLY A 277 -1.15 0.07 -9.61
N GLY A 278 -0.36 -0.96 -9.28
CA GLY A 278 1.10 -0.87 -9.22
C GLY A 278 1.77 -0.64 -10.57
N LEU A 279 1.06 -0.76 -11.70
CA LEU A 279 1.65 -0.58 -13.03
C LEU A 279 2.04 0.86 -13.35
N LEU A 280 1.29 1.86 -12.85
CA LEU A 280 1.48 3.27 -13.25
C LEU A 280 1.48 4.25 -12.08
N ASP A 281 0.64 4.02 -11.08
CA ASP A 281 0.61 4.85 -9.88
C ASP A 281 0.58 3.96 -8.65
N ASN A 282 1.76 3.66 -8.15
CA ASN A 282 1.88 2.83 -6.98
C ASN A 282 1.45 3.59 -5.71
N ARG A 283 1.33 4.94 -5.72
CA ARG A 283 1.24 5.78 -4.50
C ARG A 283 0.60 7.16 -4.77
N PRO A 284 -0.66 7.39 -4.37
CA PRO A 284 -1.30 8.68 -4.52
C PRO A 284 -0.92 9.61 -3.35
N ILE A 285 0.37 9.96 -3.22
CA ILE A 285 0.90 10.73 -2.07
C ILE A 285 0.29 12.13 -1.97
N GLY A 286 0.06 12.81 -3.11
CA GLY A 286 -0.50 14.17 -3.11
C GLY A 286 -1.88 14.27 -2.46
N VAL A 287 -2.77 13.31 -2.72
CA VAL A 287 -4.12 13.31 -2.09
C VAL A 287 -4.05 13.02 -0.59
N LEU A 288 -3.03 12.27 -0.14
CA LEU A 288 -2.81 12.01 1.29
C LEU A 288 -2.47 13.30 2.02
N PHE A 289 -1.52 14.09 1.51
CA PHE A 289 -1.09 15.34 2.15
C PHE A 289 -2.24 16.35 2.29
N LYS A 290 -3.09 16.48 1.27
CA LYS A 290 -4.28 17.33 1.37
C LYS A 290 -5.22 16.91 2.48
N ARG A 291 -5.53 15.61 2.58
CA ARG A 291 -6.36 15.12 3.68
C ARG A 291 -5.71 15.31 5.02
N ILE A 292 -4.40 15.09 5.14
CA ILE A 292 -3.66 15.29 6.40
C ILE A 292 -3.89 16.71 6.93
N PHE A 293 -3.74 17.72 6.08
CA PHE A 293 -3.94 19.12 6.45
C PHE A 293 -5.38 19.44 6.88
N ASP A 294 -6.37 18.93 6.16
CA ASP A 294 -7.79 19.17 6.43
C ASP A 294 -8.27 18.57 7.76
N ARG A 295 -7.59 17.53 8.27
CA ARG A 295 -8.03 16.80 9.46
C ARG A 295 -7.92 17.66 10.73
N PRO A 296 -9.03 17.85 11.47
CA PRO A 296 -9.04 18.68 12.68
C PRO A 296 -8.29 18.03 13.85
N ALA A 297 -7.56 18.80 14.63
CA ALA A 297 -6.96 18.37 15.89
C ALA A 297 -7.74 18.95 17.09
N ARG A 298 -7.90 18.16 18.17
CA ARG A 298 -8.49 18.61 19.45
C ARG A 298 -7.52 18.49 20.63
N ARG A 299 -6.34 17.94 20.37
CA ARG A 299 -5.30 17.54 21.32
C ARG A 299 -3.94 17.74 20.65
N PRO A 300 -2.82 17.64 21.38
CA PRO A 300 -1.50 17.60 20.77
C PRO A 300 -1.43 16.42 19.78
N VAL A 301 -1.28 16.71 18.47
CA VAL A 301 -1.26 15.68 17.43
C VAL A 301 0.17 15.43 16.95
N ARG A 302 0.59 14.17 16.96
CA ARG A 302 1.78 13.69 16.24
C ARG A 302 1.32 12.91 15.01
N ARG A 303 1.84 13.23 13.82
CA ARG A 303 1.47 12.55 12.57
C ARG A 303 2.63 11.73 12.03
N VAL A 304 2.35 10.45 11.79
CA VAL A 304 3.31 9.51 11.22
C VAL A 304 2.73 8.90 9.95
N LEU A 305 3.48 8.99 8.84
CA LEU A 305 3.25 8.25 7.62
C LEU A 305 3.88 6.87 7.76
N LEU A 306 3.05 5.86 8.04
CA LEU A 306 3.46 4.46 8.06
C LEU A 306 3.51 3.92 6.63
N PHE A 307 4.72 3.70 6.15
CA PHE A 307 5.00 3.23 4.81
C PHE A 307 5.29 1.72 4.83
N VAL A 308 4.26 0.90 4.63
CA VAL A 308 4.31 -0.57 4.79
C VAL A 308 4.76 -1.22 3.49
N VAL A 309 6.00 -1.71 3.48
CA VAL A 309 6.63 -2.38 2.35
C VAL A 309 7.51 -3.54 2.81
N PRO A 310 7.26 -4.78 2.36
CA PRO A 310 7.94 -5.98 2.86
C PRO A 310 9.47 -5.94 2.75
N SER A 311 10.01 -5.39 1.66
CA SER A 311 11.46 -5.31 1.44
C SER A 311 11.83 -4.09 0.62
N SER A 312 12.99 -3.50 0.92
CA SER A 312 13.60 -2.41 0.14
C SER A 312 14.30 -2.86 -1.14
N GLY A 313 14.29 -4.18 -1.43
CA GLY A 313 15.13 -4.84 -2.43
C GLY A 313 16.22 -5.69 -1.77
N PRO A 314 16.95 -6.53 -2.53
CA PRO A 314 18.05 -7.30 -1.97
C PRO A 314 19.09 -6.33 -1.39
N ALA A 315 19.42 -6.50 -0.10
CA ALA A 315 20.55 -5.80 0.48
C ALA A 315 21.81 -6.21 -0.31
N PRO A 316 22.61 -5.26 -0.83
CA PRO A 316 23.87 -5.61 -1.46
C PRO A 316 24.74 -6.30 -0.41
N ASP A 317 24.98 -7.59 -0.57
CA ASP A 317 25.96 -8.31 0.22
C ASP A 317 27.34 -7.97 -0.37
N PRO A 318 28.19 -7.17 0.31
CA PRO A 318 29.52 -6.84 -0.21
C PRO A 318 30.42 -8.08 -0.35
N MET A 319 30.05 -9.22 0.26
CA MET A 319 30.77 -10.49 0.19
C MET A 319 30.26 -11.42 -0.92
N HIS A 320 29.10 -11.12 -1.52
CA HIS A 320 28.54 -11.87 -2.65
C HIS A 320 28.12 -10.92 -3.76
N GLU A 321 28.91 -10.89 -4.84
CA GLU A 321 28.47 -10.23 -6.07
C GLU A 321 27.20 -10.94 -6.58
N PRO A 322 26.12 -10.19 -6.88
CA PRO A 322 24.97 -10.77 -7.55
C PRO A 322 25.45 -11.37 -8.87
N PRO A 323 24.92 -12.54 -9.27
CA PRO A 323 25.35 -13.18 -10.51
C PRO A 323 25.17 -12.20 -11.68
N PRO A 324 26.22 -11.96 -12.48
CA PRO A 324 26.15 -11.01 -13.58
C PRO A 324 25.16 -11.51 -14.63
N ASP A 325 24.44 -10.57 -15.27
CA ASP A 325 23.62 -10.90 -16.43
C ASP A 325 24.52 -11.50 -17.52
N ASN A 326 24.21 -12.73 -17.92
CA ASN A 326 24.98 -13.45 -18.92
C ASN A 326 24.32 -13.30 -20.30
N VAL A 327 25.03 -12.69 -21.25
CA VAL A 327 24.57 -12.53 -22.64
C VAL A 327 24.30 -13.89 -23.30
N ASP A 328 25.04 -14.92 -22.90
CA ASP A 328 24.93 -16.28 -23.45
C ASP A 328 23.74 -17.06 -22.85
N GLU A 329 23.09 -16.54 -21.80
CA GLU A 329 21.86 -17.09 -21.21
C GLU A 329 20.71 -16.08 -21.30
N PRO A 330 20.19 -15.80 -22.52
CA PRO A 330 19.12 -14.81 -22.70
C PRO A 330 17.86 -15.20 -21.93
N LEU A 331 17.23 -14.20 -21.30
CA LEU A 331 15.96 -14.38 -20.59
C LEU A 331 14.91 -14.93 -21.55
N GLY A 332 14.29 -16.06 -21.17
CA GLY A 332 13.15 -16.59 -21.91
C GLY A 332 11.99 -15.59 -21.92
N LEU A 333 11.16 -15.58 -22.97
CA LEU A 333 10.07 -14.62 -23.18
C LEU A 333 9.18 -14.42 -21.93
N ILE A 334 8.83 -15.51 -21.24
CA ILE A 334 7.98 -15.46 -20.05
C ILE A 334 8.74 -14.90 -18.84
N ASP A 335 9.99 -15.31 -18.62
CA ASP A 335 10.78 -14.81 -17.48
C ASP A 335 11.14 -13.33 -17.68
N GLY A 336 11.47 -12.92 -18.91
CA GLY A 336 11.66 -11.51 -19.26
C GLY A 336 10.39 -10.67 -19.06
N LEU A 337 9.22 -11.18 -19.45
CA LEU A 337 7.94 -10.50 -19.24
C LEU A 337 7.57 -10.42 -17.76
N LEU A 338 7.76 -11.49 -16.98
CA LEU A 338 7.50 -11.50 -15.55
C LEU A 338 8.46 -10.59 -14.79
N LYS A 339 9.75 -10.61 -15.11
CA LYS A 339 10.75 -9.67 -14.55
C LYS A 339 10.41 -8.23 -14.91
N GLY A 340 10.02 -7.96 -16.16
CA GLY A 340 9.59 -6.64 -16.61
C GLY A 340 8.35 -6.13 -15.88
N LEU A 341 7.30 -6.97 -15.77
CA LEU A 341 6.09 -6.62 -15.01
C LEU A 341 6.38 -6.43 -13.52
N ALA A 342 7.16 -7.34 -12.92
CA ALA A 342 7.59 -7.23 -11.54
C ALA A 342 8.32 -5.91 -11.31
N ALA A 343 9.34 -5.59 -12.12
CA ALA A 343 10.11 -4.34 -12.04
C ALA A 343 9.23 -3.09 -12.15
N VAL A 344 8.23 -3.09 -13.05
CA VAL A 344 7.27 -1.98 -13.17
C VAL A 344 6.39 -1.85 -11.93
N THR A 345 5.95 -2.97 -11.33
CA THR A 345 5.10 -2.96 -10.12
C THR A 345 5.86 -2.72 -8.82
N THR A 346 7.14 -3.10 -8.76
CA THR A 346 8.09 -2.77 -7.71
C THR A 346 8.87 -1.52 -8.09
N GLN A 347 8.17 -0.41 -8.32
CA GLN A 347 8.83 0.89 -8.45
C GLN A 347 9.75 1.13 -7.26
N SER A 348 10.96 1.67 -7.52
CA SER A 348 12.01 1.74 -6.50
C SER A 348 11.53 2.53 -5.29
N ILE A 349 11.44 1.86 -4.14
CA ILE A 349 11.08 2.46 -2.84
C ILE A 349 11.93 3.69 -2.56
N ALA A 350 13.20 3.67 -2.97
CA ALA A 350 14.13 4.79 -2.87
C ALA A 350 13.67 6.06 -3.63
N ALA A 351 13.05 5.94 -4.80
CA ALA A 351 12.56 7.10 -5.55
C ALA A 351 11.41 7.80 -4.81
N ASP A 352 10.55 7.02 -4.18
CA ASP A 352 9.42 7.55 -3.43
C ASP A 352 9.83 8.11 -2.07
N LEU A 353 10.75 7.43 -1.35
CA LEU A 353 11.35 7.97 -0.14
C LEU A 353 12.09 9.28 -0.47
N ARG A 354 12.76 9.37 -1.62
CA ARG A 354 13.34 10.62 -2.14
C ARG A 354 12.29 11.67 -2.46
N ALA A 355 11.14 11.30 -3.02
CA ALA A 355 10.05 12.24 -3.29
C ALA A 355 9.44 12.79 -1.99
N ILE A 356 9.27 11.95 -0.97
CA ILE A 356 8.82 12.37 0.35
C ILE A 356 9.87 13.26 1.02
N ARG A 357 11.15 12.90 0.94
CA ARG A 357 12.24 13.71 1.48
C ARG A 357 12.35 15.06 0.77
N ALA A 358 12.29 15.10 -0.56
CA ALA A 358 12.25 16.34 -1.33
C ALA A 358 11.03 17.21 -0.98
N HIS A 359 9.89 16.57 -0.68
CA HIS A 359 8.72 17.28 -0.15
C HIS A 359 8.99 17.86 1.25
N GLN A 360 9.61 17.11 2.15
CA GLN A 360 10.03 17.58 3.48
C GLN A 360 11.05 18.73 3.39
N ASP A 361 12.07 18.60 2.55
CA ASP A 361 13.09 19.65 2.34
C ASP A 361 12.45 20.93 1.79
N CYS A 362 11.51 20.80 0.84
CA CYS A 362 10.73 21.93 0.32
C CYS A 362 9.85 22.55 1.42
N MET A 363 9.33 21.73 2.33
CA MET A 363 8.53 22.18 3.46
C MET A 363 9.32 22.93 4.52
N GLU A 364 10.52 22.46 4.84
CA GLU A 364 11.46 23.16 5.73
C GLU A 364 11.85 24.50 5.12
N ALA A 365 12.26 24.53 3.84
CA ALA A 365 12.60 25.77 3.14
C ALA A 365 11.46 26.80 3.12
N ARG A 366 10.20 26.34 3.03
CA ARG A 366 9.01 27.22 3.11
C ARG A 366 8.79 27.78 4.50
N THR A 367 8.96 26.95 5.53
CA THR A 367 8.82 27.36 6.93
C THR A 367 9.89 28.41 7.26
N ASP A 368 11.12 28.20 6.81
CA ASP A 368 12.21 29.16 6.93
C ASP A 368 11.93 30.44 6.15
N ALA A 369 11.40 30.34 4.92
CA ALA A 369 11.01 31.52 4.14
C ALA A 369 9.97 32.37 4.88
N LYS A 370 8.95 31.76 5.52
CA LYS A 370 7.98 32.50 6.36
C LYS A 370 8.65 33.19 7.53
N LEU A 371 9.55 32.49 8.23
CA LEU A 371 10.26 33.06 9.35
C LEU A 371 11.07 34.28 8.92
N ARG A 372 11.81 34.19 7.80
CA ARG A 372 12.58 35.31 7.24
C ARG A 372 11.69 36.44 6.73
N LEU A 373 10.53 36.13 6.15
CA LEU A 373 9.55 37.15 5.76
C LEU A 373 8.95 37.86 6.98
N ALA A 374 8.66 37.14 8.06
CA ALA A 374 8.19 37.72 9.32
C ALA A 374 9.27 38.60 9.96
N GLU A 375 10.54 38.15 9.96
CA GLU A 375 11.70 38.93 10.41
C GLU A 375 11.87 40.22 9.61
N LEU A 376 11.86 40.11 8.27
CA LEU A 376 11.93 41.27 7.39
C LEU A 376 10.75 42.23 7.66
N ALA A 377 9.54 41.70 7.71
CA ALA A 377 8.33 42.47 7.97
C ALA A 377 8.40 43.22 9.31
N ALA A 378 9.01 42.61 10.33
CA ALA A 378 9.17 43.24 11.63
C ALA A 378 10.16 44.41 11.64
N THR A 379 11.07 44.45 10.67
CA THR A 379 12.06 45.53 10.50
C THR A 379 11.64 46.62 9.51
N LEU A 380 10.52 46.44 8.80
CA LEU A 380 10.03 47.43 7.83
C LEU A 380 9.68 48.75 8.52
N ARG A 381 10.14 49.87 7.95
CA ARG A 381 9.92 51.21 8.51
C ARG A 381 8.43 51.57 8.55
N ASN A 382 8.02 52.19 9.66
CA ASN A 382 6.78 52.96 9.85
C ASN A 382 5.52 52.36 9.19
N GLY A 383 5.14 51.13 9.55
CA GLY A 383 3.79 50.62 9.29
C GLY A 383 3.50 50.20 7.84
N THR A 384 4.52 49.97 7.03
CA THR A 384 4.35 49.38 5.68
C THR A 384 3.92 47.91 5.80
N ARG A 385 2.91 47.51 5.01
CA ARG A 385 2.47 46.11 4.96
C ARG A 385 3.51 45.26 4.25
N LEU A 386 3.65 44.01 4.70
CA LEU A 386 4.46 43.01 4.03
C LEU A 386 3.93 42.74 2.60
N LEU A 387 2.61 42.70 2.42
CA LEU A 387 1.98 42.51 1.13
C LEU A 387 1.90 43.83 0.35
N THR A 388 2.45 43.84 -0.87
CA THR A 388 2.32 44.95 -1.82
C THR A 388 1.24 44.67 -2.86
N PRO A 389 0.68 45.70 -3.54
CA PRO A 389 -0.28 45.48 -4.63
C PRO A 389 0.27 44.62 -5.78
N SER A 390 1.57 44.71 -6.07
CA SER A 390 2.23 43.87 -7.07
C SER A 390 2.27 42.40 -6.63
N LEU A 391 2.68 42.13 -5.39
CA LEU A 391 2.69 40.76 -4.83
C LEU A 391 1.28 40.16 -4.77
N LEU A 392 0.26 40.94 -4.43
CA LEU A 392 -1.13 40.48 -4.48
C LEU A 392 -1.57 40.14 -5.91
N THR A 393 -1.13 40.91 -6.90
CA THR A 393 -1.39 40.64 -8.32
C THR A 393 -0.70 39.36 -8.78
N ASP A 394 0.54 39.14 -8.36
CA ASP A 394 1.30 37.92 -8.65
C ASP A 394 0.63 36.70 -8.01
N TYR A 395 0.22 36.79 -6.73
CA TYR A 395 -0.54 35.75 -6.04
C TYR A 395 -1.82 35.39 -6.80
N ARG A 396 -2.66 36.39 -7.10
CA ARG A 396 -3.95 36.20 -7.80
C ARG A 396 -3.74 35.52 -9.15
N THR A 397 -2.76 35.99 -9.92
CA THR A 397 -2.48 35.46 -11.26
C THR A 397 -2.00 34.02 -11.20
N ARG A 398 -1.03 33.71 -10.33
CA ARG A 398 -0.47 32.36 -10.18
C ARG A 398 -1.52 31.37 -9.68
N GLU A 399 -2.27 31.75 -8.65
CA GLU A 399 -3.26 30.88 -8.03
C GLU A 399 -4.48 30.67 -8.94
N ALA A 400 -4.96 31.72 -9.63
CA ALA A 400 -6.02 31.59 -10.62
C ALA A 400 -5.60 30.70 -11.80
N THR A 401 -4.37 30.86 -12.30
CA THR A 401 -3.84 30.03 -13.39
C THR A 401 -3.77 28.55 -12.99
N LYS A 402 -3.29 28.26 -11.77
CA LYS A 402 -3.25 26.90 -11.22
C LYS A 402 -4.64 26.26 -11.15
N GLN A 403 -5.61 27.00 -10.60
CA GLN A 403 -6.97 26.50 -10.47
C GLN A 403 -7.62 26.33 -11.84
N ALA A 404 -7.42 27.27 -12.75
CA ALA A 404 -7.88 27.15 -14.13
C ALA A 404 -7.32 25.91 -14.82
N GLN A 405 -6.03 25.63 -14.68
CA GLN A 405 -5.42 24.42 -15.24
C GLN A 405 -6.08 23.15 -14.68
N THR A 406 -6.36 23.10 -13.37
CA THR A 406 -7.00 21.95 -12.72
C THR A 406 -8.45 21.76 -13.21
N LEU A 407 -9.23 22.84 -13.26
CA LEU A 407 -10.62 22.84 -13.70
C LEU A 407 -10.75 22.50 -15.19
N THR A 408 -9.94 23.13 -16.05
CA THR A 408 -9.89 22.84 -17.48
C THR A 408 -9.51 21.39 -17.74
N SER A 409 -8.49 20.86 -17.06
CA SER A 409 -8.08 19.46 -17.23
C SER A 409 -9.21 18.50 -16.89
N ALA A 410 -9.93 18.74 -15.80
CA ALA A 410 -11.08 17.91 -15.40
C ALA A 410 -12.25 18.02 -16.39
N LEU A 411 -12.55 19.22 -16.88
CA LEU A 411 -13.58 19.46 -17.89
C LEU A 411 -13.26 18.73 -19.19
N LEU A 412 -12.08 18.97 -19.77
CA LEU A 412 -11.69 18.38 -21.05
C LEU A 412 -11.59 16.85 -20.97
N ARG A 413 -11.12 16.31 -19.84
CA ARG A 413 -11.12 14.85 -19.58
C ARG A 413 -12.54 14.27 -19.58
N ARG A 414 -13.53 15.00 -19.07
CA ARG A 414 -14.94 14.58 -19.14
C ARG A 414 -15.47 14.66 -20.57
N LEU A 415 -15.13 15.70 -21.32
CA LEU A 415 -15.62 15.88 -22.69
C LEU A 415 -15.06 14.84 -23.66
N SER A 416 -13.78 14.48 -23.52
CA SER A 416 -13.12 13.48 -24.37
C SER A 416 -13.68 12.06 -24.21
N THR A 417 -14.38 11.80 -23.12
CA THR A 417 -14.92 10.48 -22.75
C THR A 417 -16.43 10.35 -22.96
N CYS A 418 -17.10 11.43 -23.37
CA CYS A 418 -18.51 11.42 -23.73
C CYS A 418 -18.76 10.57 -24.99
N PRO A 419 -19.80 9.72 -25.02
CA PRO A 419 -20.16 8.97 -26.21
C PRO A 419 -20.54 9.90 -27.38
N PRO A 420 -20.28 9.47 -28.64
CA PRO A 420 -20.82 10.13 -29.83
C PRO A 420 -22.36 10.13 -29.82
N GLU A 421 -22.99 10.92 -30.70
CA GLU A 421 -24.42 11.33 -30.71
C GLU A 421 -25.51 10.26 -30.43
N SER A 422 -25.18 8.98 -30.41
CA SER A 422 -26.07 7.83 -30.18
C SER A 422 -26.40 7.53 -28.70
N GLY A 423 -25.88 8.30 -27.73
CA GLY A 423 -26.21 8.18 -26.30
C GLY A 423 -27.42 9.02 -25.84
N PRO A 424 -27.86 8.88 -24.57
CA PRO A 424 -28.85 9.81 -23.98
C PRO A 424 -28.40 11.27 -24.15
N ALA A 425 -29.32 12.17 -24.47
CA ALA A 425 -29.01 13.58 -24.77
C ALA A 425 -28.25 14.33 -23.65
N THR A 426 -28.29 13.82 -22.41
CA THR A 426 -27.58 14.33 -21.24
C THR A 426 -26.13 13.84 -21.13
N GLU A 427 -25.75 12.79 -21.87
CA GLU A 427 -24.42 12.15 -21.79
C GLU A 427 -23.57 12.35 -23.06
N SER A 428 -24.15 12.78 -24.18
CA SER A 428 -23.41 13.04 -25.44
C SER A 428 -22.69 14.39 -25.45
N LEU A 429 -21.84 14.64 -26.46
CA LEU A 429 -21.24 15.95 -26.70
C LEU A 429 -22.26 16.95 -27.31
N PRO A 430 -22.40 18.17 -26.76
CA PRO A 430 -23.19 19.21 -27.39
C PRO A 430 -22.65 19.63 -28.76
N LYS A 431 -23.53 19.77 -29.75
CA LYS A 431 -23.16 20.21 -31.12
C LYS A 431 -22.52 21.59 -31.13
N SER A 432 -22.92 22.48 -30.23
CA SER A 432 -22.37 23.84 -30.10
C SER A 432 -20.89 23.87 -29.70
N TRP A 433 -20.35 22.79 -29.11
CA TRP A 433 -18.95 22.74 -28.63
C TRP A 433 -18.01 22.05 -29.63
N SER A 434 -18.55 21.48 -30.72
CA SER A 434 -17.78 20.61 -31.62
C SER A 434 -16.64 21.34 -32.32
N ALA A 435 -16.84 22.60 -32.72
CA ALA A 435 -15.84 23.42 -33.41
C ALA A 435 -14.55 23.54 -32.57
N GLU A 436 -14.66 23.86 -31.28
CA GLU A 436 -13.52 24.04 -30.39
C GLU A 436 -12.85 22.72 -29.99
N LEU A 437 -13.58 21.61 -30.01
CA LEU A 437 -13.09 20.27 -29.62
C LEU A 437 -12.47 19.48 -30.81
N THR A 438 -12.58 19.98 -32.04
CA THR A 438 -11.99 19.36 -33.23
C THR A 438 -10.46 19.44 -33.22
N VAL A 439 -9.81 18.61 -34.05
CA VAL A 439 -8.34 18.62 -34.18
C VAL A 439 -7.91 19.97 -34.78
N GLY A 440 -7.13 20.75 -34.02
CA GLY A 440 -6.75 22.12 -34.35
C GLY A 440 -7.60 23.21 -33.68
N GLY A 441 -8.63 22.85 -32.91
CA GLY A 441 -9.36 23.77 -32.03
C GLY A 441 -8.60 24.08 -30.74
N ASP A 442 -8.95 25.20 -30.09
CA ASP A 442 -8.21 25.75 -28.93
C ASP A 442 -9.02 25.65 -27.61
N ALA A 443 -9.84 24.61 -27.46
CA ALA A 443 -10.73 24.42 -26.30
C ALA A 443 -10.02 24.55 -24.94
N ASP A 444 -8.78 24.08 -24.84
CA ASP A 444 -7.98 24.19 -23.62
C ASP A 444 -7.64 25.65 -23.29
N LYS A 445 -7.13 26.42 -24.26
CA LYS A 445 -6.84 27.83 -24.04
C LYS A 445 -8.11 28.62 -23.76
N VAL A 446 -9.18 28.39 -24.52
CA VAL A 446 -10.49 29.04 -24.33
C VAL A 446 -11.00 28.80 -22.91
N CYS A 447 -11.08 27.53 -22.48
CA CYS A 447 -11.51 27.19 -21.12
C CYS A 447 -10.59 27.81 -20.07
N ARG A 448 -9.27 27.67 -20.23
CA ARG A 448 -8.28 28.15 -19.26
C ARG A 448 -8.32 29.67 -19.12
N GLN A 449 -8.41 30.40 -20.24
CA GLN A 449 -8.51 31.86 -20.24
C GLN A 449 -9.80 32.33 -19.60
N GLN A 450 -10.93 31.72 -19.97
CA GLN A 450 -12.23 32.08 -19.41
C GLN A 450 -12.27 31.81 -17.90
N ILE A 451 -11.88 30.60 -17.45
CA ILE A 451 -11.85 30.26 -16.02
C ILE A 451 -10.91 31.20 -15.26
N THR A 452 -9.73 31.51 -15.81
CA THR A 452 -8.79 32.46 -15.19
C THR A 452 -9.42 33.84 -15.06
N ALA A 453 -10.08 34.34 -16.11
CA ALA A 453 -10.76 35.63 -16.08
C ALA A 453 -11.86 35.66 -15.03
N THR A 454 -12.73 34.65 -14.97
CA THR A 454 -13.82 34.55 -13.97
C THR A 454 -13.30 34.55 -12.53
N ILE A 455 -12.20 33.82 -12.26
CA ILE A 455 -11.55 33.80 -10.95
C ILE A 455 -10.95 35.18 -10.62
N LEU A 456 -10.20 35.79 -11.55
CA LEU A 456 -9.58 37.10 -11.35
C LEU A 456 -10.60 38.23 -11.14
N LEU A 457 -11.73 38.18 -11.86
CA LEU A 457 -12.87 39.08 -11.69
C LEU A 457 -13.46 38.95 -10.29
N SER A 458 -13.67 37.70 -9.83
CA SER A 458 -14.20 37.42 -8.49
C SER A 458 -13.25 37.88 -7.37
N TRP A 459 -11.94 37.87 -7.62
CA TRP A 459 -10.91 38.32 -6.69
C TRP A 459 -10.50 39.79 -6.87
N SER A 460 -11.22 40.56 -7.69
CA SER A 460 -10.91 41.97 -7.91
C SER A 460 -11.09 42.81 -6.65
N GLN A 461 -10.22 43.81 -6.49
CA GLN A 461 -10.27 44.79 -5.40
C GLN A 461 -10.53 46.20 -5.98
N PRO A 462 -11.24 47.07 -5.26
CA PRO A 462 -11.45 48.45 -5.68
C PRO A 462 -10.12 49.20 -5.81
N THR A 463 -9.96 50.03 -6.86
CA THR A 463 -8.72 50.79 -7.11
C THR A 463 -8.34 51.73 -5.96
N ALA A 464 -9.34 52.20 -5.19
CA ALA A 464 -9.14 53.06 -4.03
C ALA A 464 -8.56 52.33 -2.80
N GLN A 465 -8.73 51.00 -2.72
CA GLN A 465 -8.28 50.14 -1.62
C GLN A 465 -7.66 48.86 -2.21
N PRO A 466 -6.40 48.92 -2.66
CA PRO A 466 -5.79 47.84 -3.44
C PRO A 466 -5.45 46.59 -2.60
N LEU A 467 -5.44 46.69 -1.27
CA LEU A 467 -5.13 45.59 -0.36
C LEU A 467 -6.31 45.31 0.57
N PRO A 468 -6.64 44.03 0.84
CA PRO A 468 -7.74 43.69 1.72
C PRO A 468 -7.40 44.02 3.18
N GLN A 469 -8.33 44.65 3.89
CA GLN A 469 -8.21 45.09 5.29
C GLN A 469 -9.30 44.52 6.19
N SER A 470 -10.40 44.01 5.63
CA SER A 470 -11.50 43.41 6.41
C SER A 470 -11.65 41.90 6.17
N PRO A 471 -12.14 41.12 7.16
CA PRO A 471 -12.44 39.70 6.98
C PRO A 471 -13.41 39.43 5.80
N ALA A 472 -14.33 40.36 5.51
CA ALA A 472 -15.23 40.27 4.36
C ALA A 472 -14.49 40.40 3.00
N GLU A 473 -13.42 41.18 2.94
CA GLU A 473 -12.58 41.29 1.74
C GLU A 473 -11.66 40.07 1.58
N LEU A 474 -11.15 39.51 2.69
CA LEU A 474 -10.37 38.28 2.69
C LEU A 474 -11.20 37.08 2.20
N ALA A 475 -12.49 37.03 2.55
CA ALA A 475 -13.44 36.00 2.13
C ALA A 475 -13.52 35.85 0.59
N ARG A 476 -13.23 36.90 -0.19
CA ARG A 476 -13.25 36.86 -1.66
C ARG A 476 -12.26 35.84 -2.24
N PHE A 477 -11.13 35.60 -1.57
CA PHE A 477 -10.09 34.68 -2.04
C PHE A 477 -10.38 33.21 -1.73
N GLY A 478 -11.45 32.93 -0.98
CA GLY A 478 -11.95 31.58 -0.70
C GLY A 478 -11.00 30.68 0.08
N GLN A 479 -11.24 29.37 -0.04
CA GLN A 479 -10.54 28.29 0.66
C GLN A 479 -9.01 28.31 0.46
N PRO A 480 -8.47 28.53 -0.77
CA PRO A 480 -7.01 28.49 -1.00
C PRO A 480 -6.24 29.52 -0.17
N ALA A 481 -6.72 30.76 -0.08
CA ALA A 481 -6.10 31.78 0.76
C ALA A 481 -6.24 31.46 2.25
N TYR A 482 -7.42 30.99 2.66
CA TYR A 482 -7.70 30.64 4.05
C TYR A 482 -6.80 29.51 4.54
N ASP A 483 -6.57 28.48 3.72
CA ASP A 483 -5.71 27.36 4.07
C ASP A 483 -4.25 27.79 4.24
N LEU A 484 -3.75 28.70 3.41
CA LEU A 484 -2.40 29.26 3.58
C LEU A 484 -2.28 30.06 4.89
N ALA A 485 -3.26 30.92 5.19
CA ALA A 485 -3.28 31.72 6.42
C ALA A 485 -3.41 30.84 7.68
N LYS A 486 -4.27 29.82 7.63
CA LYS A 486 -4.39 28.79 8.67
C LYS A 486 -3.09 28.03 8.84
N GLY A 487 -2.40 27.70 7.74
CA GLY A 487 -1.06 27.10 7.76
C GLY A 487 -0.06 27.96 8.52
N CYS A 488 -0.02 29.27 8.27
CA CYS A 488 0.79 30.23 9.05
C CYS A 488 0.45 30.19 10.55
N ALA A 489 -0.83 30.21 10.92
CA ALA A 489 -1.24 30.14 12.32
C ALA A 489 -0.76 28.84 13.00
N LEU A 490 -0.91 27.70 12.34
CA LEU A 490 -0.44 26.40 12.85
C LEU A 490 1.09 26.34 12.97
N THR A 491 1.84 27.01 12.08
CA THR A 491 3.31 27.13 12.19
C THR A 491 3.72 27.86 13.47
N VAL A 492 3.04 28.96 13.83
CA VAL A 492 3.30 29.71 15.08
C VAL A 492 3.04 28.84 16.31
N ILE A 493 1.90 28.15 16.34
CA ILE A 493 1.55 27.27 17.48
C ILE A 493 2.52 26.08 17.57
N ARG A 494 2.98 25.53 16.45
CA ARG A 494 3.98 24.45 16.43
C ARG A 494 5.32 24.88 17.04
N ALA A 495 5.75 26.12 16.83
CA ALA A 495 6.94 26.66 17.49
C ALA A 495 6.73 26.74 19.02
N ALA A 496 5.55 27.17 19.46
CA ALA A 496 5.22 27.25 20.88
C ALA A 496 5.09 25.88 21.57
N PHE A 497 4.59 24.85 20.89
CA PHE A 497 4.56 23.48 21.44
C PHE A 497 5.94 22.92 21.77
N GLN A 498 7.01 23.40 21.12
CA GLN A 498 8.37 22.98 21.44
C GLN A 498 8.86 23.57 22.77
N LEU A 499 8.24 24.66 23.24
CA LEU A 499 8.62 25.39 24.44
C LEU A 499 7.72 25.08 25.65
N ALA A 500 6.65 24.29 25.46
CA ALA A 500 5.74 23.94 26.54
C ALA A 500 6.46 23.13 27.63
N ARG A 501 6.35 23.56 28.89
CA ARG A 501 7.02 22.91 30.04
C ARG A 501 6.05 22.37 31.07
N SER A 502 4.76 22.74 30.99
CA SER A 502 3.72 22.30 31.92
C SER A 502 2.44 21.82 31.22
N ASP A 503 1.65 21.02 31.92
CA ASP A 503 0.32 20.59 31.46
C ASP A 503 -0.57 21.79 31.11
N ALA A 504 -0.49 22.87 31.89
CA ALA A 504 -1.25 24.09 31.63
C ALA A 504 -0.88 24.73 30.27
N ASP A 505 0.42 24.73 29.92
CA ASP A 505 0.89 25.23 28.63
C ASP A 505 0.35 24.39 27.48
N ILE A 506 0.42 23.06 27.60
CA ILE A 506 -0.10 22.13 26.59
C ILE A 506 -1.60 22.29 26.42
N ALA A 507 -2.36 22.40 27.52
CA ALA A 507 -3.81 22.61 27.48
C ALA A 507 -4.15 23.90 26.71
N ALA A 508 -3.48 25.00 27.04
CA ALA A 508 -3.70 26.29 26.39
C ALA A 508 -3.37 26.22 24.88
N LEU A 509 -2.25 25.61 24.50
CA LEU A 509 -1.88 25.45 23.09
C LEU A 509 -2.81 24.50 22.33
N ALA A 510 -3.33 23.46 22.98
CA ALA A 510 -4.31 22.55 22.41
C ALA A 510 -5.67 23.24 22.17
N GLU A 511 -6.12 24.07 23.10
CA GLU A 511 -7.34 24.89 22.94
C GLU A 511 -7.21 25.86 21.76
N VAL A 512 -6.06 26.51 21.60
CA VAL A 512 -5.80 27.42 20.47
C VAL A 512 -5.75 26.65 19.15
N THR A 513 -5.09 25.50 19.13
CA THR A 513 -5.06 24.60 17.95
C THR A 513 -6.49 24.19 17.55
N GLU A 514 -7.30 23.81 18.54
CA GLU A 514 -8.69 23.46 18.30
C GLU A 514 -9.50 24.66 17.78
N ALA A 515 -9.30 25.86 18.34
CA ALA A 515 -9.94 27.09 17.88
C ALA A 515 -9.59 27.39 16.41
N ILE A 516 -8.32 27.25 16.01
CA ILE A 516 -7.86 27.41 14.61
C ILE A 516 -8.57 26.41 13.68
N HIS A 517 -8.70 25.15 14.09
CA HIS A 517 -9.40 24.13 13.29
C HIS A 517 -10.94 24.28 13.32
N ARG A 518 -11.51 24.87 14.37
CA ARG A 518 -12.95 25.16 14.49
C ARG A 518 -13.36 26.43 13.77
N ALA A 519 -12.44 27.37 13.54
CA ALA A 519 -12.70 28.63 12.83
C ALA A 519 -13.32 28.40 11.44
N TRP A 520 -12.82 27.40 10.71
CA TRP A 520 -13.45 26.89 9.51
C TRP A 520 -13.13 25.42 9.29
N ARG A 521 -14.17 24.65 9.00
CA ARG A 521 -14.04 23.26 8.56
C ARG A 521 -14.46 23.21 7.10
N PRO A 522 -13.57 22.83 6.17
CA PRO A 522 -13.94 22.66 4.79
C PRO A 522 -15.12 21.69 4.72
N THR A 523 -16.17 22.05 3.98
CA THR A 523 -17.21 21.10 3.58
C THR A 523 -16.51 19.94 2.85
N ALA A 524 -16.99 18.69 3.02
CA ALA A 524 -16.38 17.51 2.41
C ALA A 524 -15.98 17.82 0.96
N SER A 525 -14.67 17.82 0.67
CA SER A 525 -14.09 18.25 -0.61
C SER A 525 -14.99 17.84 -1.76
N SER A 526 -15.58 18.82 -2.44
CA SER A 526 -16.37 18.60 -3.64
C SER A 526 -15.50 17.84 -4.63
N ASP A 527 -15.88 16.61 -4.94
CA ASP A 527 -15.23 15.84 -6.00
C ASP A 527 -15.40 16.63 -7.30
N LEU A 528 -14.30 17.13 -7.84
CA LEU A 528 -14.28 17.93 -9.05
C LEU A 528 -14.93 17.18 -10.22
N SER A 529 -14.80 15.84 -10.25
CA SER A 529 -15.48 15.01 -11.24
C SER A 529 -17.00 15.06 -11.09
N VAL A 530 -17.53 15.16 -9.87
CA VAL A 530 -18.97 15.34 -9.61
C VAL A 530 -19.43 16.73 -10.03
N LEU A 531 -18.65 17.77 -9.72
CA LEU A 531 -18.93 19.15 -10.11
C LEU A 531 -19.07 19.26 -11.63
N VAL A 532 -18.03 18.83 -12.36
CA VAL A 532 -17.98 18.86 -13.82
C VAL A 532 -19.12 18.04 -14.41
N ARG A 533 -19.38 16.82 -13.90
CA ARG A 533 -20.47 15.96 -14.39
C ARG A 533 -21.85 16.61 -14.20
N THR A 534 -22.08 17.22 -13.05
CA THR A 534 -23.36 17.88 -12.73
C THR A 534 -23.57 19.09 -13.62
N MET A 535 -22.53 19.92 -13.80
CA MET A 535 -22.55 21.07 -14.70
C MET A 535 -22.83 20.63 -16.14
N CYS A 536 -22.09 19.65 -16.68
CA CYS A 536 -22.25 19.17 -18.05
C CYS A 536 -23.62 18.53 -18.35
N SER A 537 -24.39 18.17 -17.31
CA SER A 537 -25.73 17.59 -17.43
C SER A 537 -26.85 18.64 -17.51
N ARG A 538 -26.57 19.92 -17.18
CA ARG A 538 -27.58 21.00 -17.16
C ARG A 538 -28.00 21.38 -18.59
N PRO A 539 -29.31 21.34 -18.94
CA PRO A 539 -29.77 21.66 -20.29
C PRO A 539 -29.38 23.05 -20.78
N ALA A 540 -29.46 24.07 -19.92
CA ALA A 540 -29.14 25.46 -20.27
C ALA A 540 -27.66 25.63 -20.67
N ILE A 541 -26.74 24.96 -19.98
CA ILE A 541 -25.30 25.03 -20.27
C ILE A 541 -24.98 24.32 -21.59
N ARG A 542 -25.63 23.17 -21.85
CA ARG A 542 -25.45 22.40 -23.08
C ARG A 542 -25.96 23.11 -24.34
N GLN A 543 -26.83 24.12 -24.19
CA GLN A 543 -27.29 24.96 -25.31
C GLN A 543 -26.36 26.15 -25.59
N GLY A 544 -25.42 26.47 -24.69
CA GLY A 544 -24.46 27.56 -24.82
C GLY A 544 -23.13 27.18 -25.49
N SER A 545 -22.18 28.11 -25.48
CA SER A 545 -20.77 27.90 -25.89
C SER A 545 -19.96 27.15 -24.83
N LEU A 546 -18.78 26.65 -25.20
CA LEU A 546 -17.85 26.04 -24.24
C LEU A 546 -17.31 27.09 -23.25
N GLU A 547 -17.13 28.33 -23.69
CA GLU A 547 -16.82 29.48 -22.83
C GLU A 547 -17.84 29.64 -21.70
N ASN A 548 -19.15 29.64 -22.02
CA ASN A 548 -20.20 29.75 -21.01
C ASN A 548 -20.17 28.57 -20.02
N ALA A 549 -19.81 27.37 -20.48
CA ALA A 549 -19.66 26.21 -19.61
C ALA A 549 -18.44 26.33 -18.69
N ALA A 550 -17.32 26.85 -19.20
CA ALA A 550 -16.11 27.10 -18.45
C ALA A 550 -16.31 28.20 -17.39
N ASP A 551 -17.02 29.28 -17.74
CA ASP A 551 -17.42 30.35 -16.83
C ASP A 551 -18.30 29.83 -15.68
N GLN A 552 -19.35 29.06 -16.01
CA GLN A 552 -20.22 28.48 -15.00
C GLN A 552 -19.49 27.47 -14.10
N LEU A 553 -18.56 26.68 -14.66
CA LEU A 553 -17.73 25.76 -13.86
C LEU A 553 -16.87 26.52 -12.85
N ALA A 554 -16.25 27.63 -13.26
CA ALA A 554 -15.48 28.49 -12.37
C ALA A 554 -16.38 29.10 -11.29
N ALA A 555 -17.56 29.60 -11.65
CA ALA A 555 -18.53 30.17 -10.71
C ALA A 555 -19.02 29.14 -9.67
N ASP A 556 -19.41 27.93 -10.11
CA ASP A 556 -19.84 26.86 -9.21
C ASP A 556 -18.68 26.41 -8.29
N TYR A 557 -17.46 26.34 -8.81
CA TYR A 557 -16.27 26.02 -8.02
C TYR A 557 -15.96 27.08 -6.95
N LEU A 558 -16.04 28.37 -7.31
CA LEU A 558 -15.85 29.48 -6.37
C LEU A 558 -16.93 29.49 -5.29
N GLN A 559 -18.19 29.19 -5.64
CA GLN A 559 -19.28 29.06 -4.68
C GLN A 559 -19.02 27.94 -3.66
N GLN A 560 -18.50 26.79 -4.11
CA GLN A 560 -18.17 25.67 -3.23
C GLN A 560 -16.92 25.89 -2.39
N SER A 561 -16.00 26.75 -2.84
CA SER A 561 -14.77 27.11 -2.13
C SER A 561 -14.89 28.42 -1.33
N THR A 562 -16.10 28.96 -1.18
CA THR A 562 -16.33 30.19 -0.42
C THR A 562 -16.07 29.96 1.07
N VAL A 563 -15.29 30.85 1.68
CA VAL A 563 -15.05 30.91 3.13
C VAL A 563 -15.68 32.19 3.64
N PRO A 564 -16.60 32.14 4.62
CA PRO A 564 -17.28 33.33 5.10
C PRO A 564 -16.35 34.24 5.92
N GLY A 565 -16.63 35.54 5.96
CA GLY A 565 -15.75 36.52 6.63
C GLY A 565 -15.61 36.29 8.15
N ASP A 566 -16.65 35.75 8.79
CA ASP A 566 -16.63 35.39 10.21
C ASP A 566 -15.66 34.23 10.53
N ALA A 567 -15.33 33.38 9.55
CA ALA A 567 -14.29 32.36 9.71
C ALA A 567 -12.89 32.98 9.81
N TRP A 568 -12.60 33.99 8.99
CA TRP A 568 -11.36 34.76 9.06
C TRP A 568 -11.22 35.51 10.39
N GLU A 569 -12.32 36.11 10.86
CA GLU A 569 -12.37 36.76 12.16
C GLU A 569 -12.12 35.76 13.31
N ARG A 570 -12.75 34.58 13.27
CA ARG A 570 -12.50 33.50 14.25
C ARG A 570 -11.06 33.01 14.24
N LEU A 571 -10.42 32.92 13.06
CA LEU A 571 -9.01 32.55 12.93
C LEU A 571 -8.10 33.59 13.60
N GLY A 572 -8.35 34.87 13.35
CA GLY A 572 -7.63 35.97 13.99
C GLY A 572 -7.83 36.01 15.50
N ALA A 573 -9.07 35.83 15.96
CA ALA A 573 -9.43 35.79 17.38
C ALA A 573 -8.70 34.67 18.15
N ALA A 574 -8.53 33.49 17.53
CA ALA A 574 -7.79 32.39 18.14
C ALA A 574 -6.35 32.78 18.51
N LEU A 575 -5.66 33.51 17.63
CA LEU A 575 -4.28 33.96 17.88
C LEU A 575 -4.21 35.18 18.80
N VAL A 576 -5.18 36.10 18.72
CA VAL A 576 -5.27 37.24 19.67
C VAL A 576 -5.40 36.73 21.10
N ASN A 577 -6.30 35.78 21.34
CA ASN A 577 -6.51 35.18 22.65
C ASN A 577 -5.27 34.41 23.15
N ALA A 578 -4.52 33.79 22.24
CA ALA A 578 -3.31 33.03 22.55
C ALA A 578 -2.07 33.90 22.79
N TYR A 579 -2.05 35.14 22.27
CA TYR A 579 -0.86 35.98 22.22
C TYR A 579 -0.13 36.15 23.57
N PRO A 580 -0.82 36.37 24.72
CA PRO A 580 -0.16 36.45 26.03
C PRO A 580 0.58 35.17 26.41
N THR A 581 -0.08 34.01 26.24
CA THR A 581 0.51 32.69 26.52
C THR A 581 1.72 32.42 25.63
N LEU A 582 1.63 32.72 24.33
CA LEU A 582 2.74 32.55 23.39
C LEU A 582 3.94 33.42 23.76
N THR A 583 3.69 34.66 24.20
CA THR A 583 4.75 35.59 24.64
C THR A 583 5.42 35.11 25.92
N GLN A 584 4.64 34.57 26.87
CA GLN A 584 5.17 33.98 28.11
C GLN A 584 6.08 32.78 27.81
N LEU A 585 5.64 31.87 26.92
CA LEU A 585 6.42 30.70 26.53
C LEU A 585 7.74 31.08 25.89
N ALA A 586 7.72 32.04 24.95
CA ALA A 586 8.93 32.59 24.33
C ALA A 586 9.91 33.11 25.38
N ALA A 587 9.48 34.02 26.26
CA ALA A 587 10.33 34.67 27.25
C ALA A 587 10.92 33.69 28.29
N SER A 588 10.19 32.61 28.61
CA SER A 588 10.64 31.61 29.59
C SER A 588 11.84 30.76 29.12
N ALA A 589 12.06 30.68 27.80
CA ALA A 589 13.12 29.88 27.20
C ALA A 589 14.36 30.71 26.82
N SER A 590 14.25 32.03 26.69
CA SER A 590 15.35 32.95 26.32
C SER A 590 16.38 33.17 27.44
N ALA A 591 16.12 32.71 28.67
CA ALA A 591 16.96 32.93 29.86
C ALA A 591 18.20 32.01 29.98
N ASP A 592 18.31 30.96 29.17
CA ASP A 592 19.34 29.89 29.30
C ASP A 592 20.45 29.99 28.22
N SER A 593 21.15 31.13 28.13
CA SER A 593 22.02 31.50 26.99
C SER A 593 23.46 30.94 26.98
N GLY A 594 23.71 29.71 27.47
CA GLY A 594 25.08 29.17 27.63
C GLY A 594 25.30 27.71 27.22
N ALA A 595 24.36 27.09 26.52
CA ALA A 595 24.35 25.64 26.34
C ALA A 595 25.19 25.13 25.14
N PRO A 596 25.71 23.88 25.19
CA PRO A 596 26.45 23.28 24.08
C PRO A 596 25.66 23.22 22.77
N THR A 597 26.34 23.36 21.63
CA THR A 597 25.76 23.17 20.29
C THR A 597 25.13 21.77 20.22
N ASP A 598 23.89 21.67 19.72
CA ASP A 598 23.04 20.47 19.68
C ASP A 598 22.38 19.99 21.00
N SER A 599 22.60 20.67 22.12
CA SER A 599 21.88 20.39 23.37
C SER A 599 20.38 20.74 23.28
N LEU A 600 19.57 20.17 24.19
CA LEU A 600 18.15 20.48 24.31
C LEU A 600 17.90 21.97 24.59
N LEU A 601 18.73 22.59 25.42
CA LEU A 601 18.68 24.01 25.74
C LEU A 601 18.96 24.88 24.50
N ALA A 602 19.89 24.47 23.63
CA ALA A 602 20.15 25.15 22.37
C ALA A 602 18.94 25.06 21.41
N ARG A 603 18.24 23.93 21.39
CA ARG A 603 17.00 23.77 20.59
C ARG A 603 15.85 24.64 21.12
N ASP A 604 15.65 24.69 22.43
CA ASP A 604 14.66 25.55 23.07
C ASP A 604 14.94 27.02 22.75
N HIS A 605 16.21 27.44 22.74
CA HIS A 605 16.60 28.80 22.38
C HIS A 605 16.30 29.15 20.92
N VAL A 606 16.56 28.23 19.98
CA VAL A 606 16.20 28.41 18.57
C VAL A 606 14.68 28.49 18.41
N ALA A 607 13.92 27.61 19.05
CA ALA A 607 12.46 27.63 19.01
C ALA A 607 11.87 28.91 19.63
N ALA A 608 12.48 29.41 20.72
CA ALA A 608 12.13 30.69 21.34
C ALA A 608 12.34 31.85 20.38
N GLY A 609 13.53 31.96 19.77
CA GLY A 609 13.82 33.01 18.78
C GLY A 609 12.89 32.95 17.55
N GLN A 610 12.52 31.75 17.10
CA GLN A 610 11.52 31.58 16.04
C GLN A 610 10.15 32.11 16.45
N LEU A 611 9.69 31.76 17.66
CA LEU A 611 8.40 32.23 18.17
C LEU A 611 8.40 33.75 18.40
N GLU A 612 9.46 34.31 18.97
CA GLU A 612 9.65 35.75 19.14
C GLU A 612 9.57 36.52 17.82
N THR A 613 10.18 35.97 16.76
CA THR A 613 10.12 36.58 15.42
C THR A 613 8.69 36.66 14.89
N TYR A 614 7.92 35.57 15.01
CA TYR A 614 6.52 35.57 14.60
C TYR A 614 5.66 36.50 15.46
N LEU A 615 5.86 36.51 16.78
CA LEU A 615 5.15 37.39 17.70
C LEU A 615 5.46 38.85 17.41
N SER A 616 6.71 39.20 17.12
CA SER A 616 7.12 40.55 16.73
C SER A 616 6.35 41.02 15.48
N TYR A 617 6.24 40.18 14.46
CA TYR A 617 5.45 40.48 13.26
C TYR A 617 3.94 40.64 13.56
N LEU A 618 3.36 39.72 14.34
CA LEU A 618 1.93 39.71 14.65
C LEU A 618 1.52 40.79 15.68
N GLY A 619 2.48 41.27 16.48
CA GLY A 619 2.31 42.29 17.51
C GLY A 619 2.01 43.69 16.98
N THR A 620 1.91 44.64 17.91
CA THR A 620 1.61 46.06 17.62
C THR A 620 2.89 46.89 17.49
N TYR A 621 2.95 47.73 16.46
CA TYR A 621 4.01 48.73 16.24
C TYR A 621 3.58 50.11 16.75
N PRO A 622 4.38 50.76 17.60
CA PRO A 622 4.13 52.13 18.01
C PRO A 622 4.15 53.08 16.80
N GLY A 623 3.07 53.84 16.57
CA GLY A 623 3.02 54.92 15.57
C GLY A 623 2.12 54.71 14.35
N ARG A 624 1.30 53.64 14.29
CA ARG A 624 0.32 53.39 13.22
C ARG A 624 -1.12 53.49 13.73
N ALA A 625 -1.99 54.20 12.99
CA ALA A 625 -3.40 54.39 13.35
C ALA A 625 -4.26 53.12 13.25
N ASP A 626 -3.88 52.19 12.35
CA ASP A 626 -4.59 50.93 12.07
C ASP A 626 -3.94 49.69 12.73
N ASP A 627 -3.05 49.87 13.70
CA ASP A 627 -2.33 48.76 14.35
C ASP A 627 -2.94 48.43 15.71
N SER A 628 -3.95 47.56 15.66
CA SER A 628 -4.62 46.99 16.82
C SER A 628 -4.28 45.51 16.97
N ARG A 629 -4.29 45.02 18.20
CA ARG A 629 -4.23 43.58 18.52
C ARG A 629 -5.63 42.94 18.44
N ASP A 630 -6.42 43.32 17.44
CA ASP A 630 -7.77 42.79 17.23
C ASP A 630 -7.80 41.61 16.22
N ALA A 631 -8.92 40.90 16.22
CA ALA A 631 -9.10 39.72 15.39
C ALA A 631 -9.02 40.02 13.87
N PRO A 632 -9.64 41.10 13.35
CA PRO A 632 -9.47 41.51 11.96
C PRO A 632 -8.01 41.75 11.58
N THR A 633 -7.25 42.44 12.43
CA THR A 633 -5.84 42.78 12.14
C THR A 633 -4.95 41.57 12.10
N MET A 634 -5.14 40.64 13.04
CA MET A 634 -4.45 39.37 13.05
C MET A 634 -4.74 38.56 11.78
N ALA A 635 -6.01 38.52 11.34
CA ALA A 635 -6.42 37.77 10.15
C ALA A 635 -5.74 38.29 8.87
N TRP A 636 -5.68 39.62 8.65
CA TRP A 636 -5.02 40.14 7.45
C TRP A 636 -3.49 40.10 7.53
N LYS A 637 -2.86 40.17 8.73
CA LYS A 637 -1.42 39.88 8.88
C LYS A 637 -1.08 38.42 8.50
N LEU A 638 -1.90 37.45 8.90
CA LEU A 638 -1.72 36.05 8.46
C LEU A 638 -1.88 35.90 6.95
N PHE A 639 -2.87 36.58 6.37
CA PHE A 639 -3.06 36.62 4.92
C PHE A 639 -1.85 37.24 4.20
N ASP A 640 -1.30 38.35 4.70
CA ASP A 640 -0.12 39.00 4.12
C ASP A 640 1.10 38.09 4.08
N LEU A 641 1.39 37.43 5.20
CA LEU A 641 2.49 36.48 5.29
C LEU A 641 2.32 35.32 4.31
N ALA A 642 1.11 34.74 4.29
CA ALA A 642 0.75 33.63 3.41
C ALA A 642 0.84 33.99 1.92
N THR A 643 0.23 35.12 1.53
CA THR A 643 0.15 35.52 0.12
C THR A 643 1.48 36.03 -0.41
N THR A 644 2.27 36.76 0.39
CA THR A 644 3.61 37.19 -0.01
C THR A 644 4.52 36.00 -0.26
N GLN A 645 4.56 35.03 0.66
CA GLN A 645 5.33 33.80 0.48
C GLN A 645 4.86 33.05 -0.79
N ARG A 646 3.54 32.94 -0.99
CA ARG A 646 2.97 32.26 -2.16
C ARG A 646 3.25 32.96 -3.48
N ALA A 647 3.27 34.30 -3.51
CA ALA A 647 3.63 35.09 -4.69
C ALA A 647 5.10 34.86 -5.10
N MET A 648 5.98 34.65 -4.13
CA MET A 648 7.42 34.42 -4.36
C MET A 648 7.77 32.98 -4.75
N LEU A 649 6.86 32.02 -4.53
CA LEU A 649 7.07 30.60 -4.80
C LEU A 649 6.32 30.11 -6.07
N PRO A 650 6.73 28.98 -6.68
CA PRO A 650 5.96 28.32 -7.73
C PRO A 650 4.58 27.86 -7.24
N ALA A 651 3.56 27.90 -8.10
CA ALA A 651 2.19 27.54 -7.76
C ALA A 651 1.99 26.05 -7.42
N ASP A 652 2.86 25.16 -7.87
CA ASP A 652 2.73 23.71 -7.63
C ASP A 652 3.14 23.29 -6.21
N ALA A 653 3.61 24.24 -5.40
CA ALA A 653 3.87 24.03 -4.00
C ALA A 653 2.57 23.73 -3.22
N GLU A 654 2.27 22.45 -2.98
CA GLU A 654 1.15 22.03 -2.15
C GLU A 654 1.55 21.92 -0.67
N ILE A 655 0.68 22.49 0.18
CA ILE A 655 0.31 22.20 1.57
C ILE A 655 1.41 22.09 2.62
N GLU A 656 1.24 22.84 3.71
CA GLU A 656 2.33 23.15 4.64
C GLU A 656 2.29 22.41 5.98
N GLN A 657 2.44 21.08 5.96
CA GLN A 657 2.59 20.28 7.17
C GLN A 657 3.73 19.27 7.06
N GLY A 658 4.63 19.27 8.06
CA GLY A 658 5.64 18.24 8.20
C GLY A 658 5.02 16.91 8.65
N LEU A 659 5.44 15.81 8.03
CA LEU A 659 5.13 14.44 8.47
C LEU A 659 6.40 13.70 8.85
N GLU A 660 6.30 12.90 9.91
CA GLU A 660 7.31 11.88 10.21
C GLU A 660 7.07 10.67 9.31
N LEU A 661 8.12 10.17 8.67
CA LEU A 661 8.05 9.00 7.80
C LEU A 661 8.67 7.81 8.51
N VAL A 662 7.92 6.71 8.58
CA VAL A 662 8.44 5.43 9.08
C VAL A 662 8.18 4.35 8.04
N GLN A 663 9.25 3.73 7.57
CA GLN A 663 9.16 2.55 6.72
C GLN A 663 8.97 1.31 7.61
N VAL A 664 7.85 0.61 7.43
CA VAL A 664 7.58 -0.68 8.07
C VAL A 664 8.00 -1.76 7.08
N SER A 665 9.09 -2.47 7.39
CA SER A 665 9.70 -3.50 6.53
C SER A 665 10.00 -4.78 7.30
N ALA A 666 10.07 -5.92 6.58
CA ALA A 666 10.54 -7.18 7.11
C ALA A 666 12.08 -7.24 7.21
N ASP A 667 12.79 -6.27 6.63
CA ASP A 667 14.24 -6.06 6.80
C ASP A 667 14.59 -5.46 8.19
N THR A 668 13.91 -5.92 9.23
CA THR A 668 14.08 -5.48 10.63
C THR A 668 14.70 -6.57 11.49
N ARG A 669 15.33 -6.18 12.60
CA ARG A 669 16.00 -7.09 13.53
C ARG A 669 15.00 -7.56 14.59
N SER A 670 15.05 -8.83 14.95
CA SER A 670 14.36 -9.38 16.12
C SER A 670 15.39 -10.03 17.04
N LEU A 671 15.30 -9.75 18.34
CA LEU A 671 16.18 -10.40 19.33
C LEU A 671 15.84 -11.88 19.52
N LEU A 672 14.61 -12.28 19.18
CA LEU A 672 14.16 -13.68 19.25
C LEU A 672 14.68 -14.53 18.07
N ALA A 673 15.15 -13.89 17.00
CA ALA A 673 15.62 -14.55 15.78
C ALA A 673 16.75 -13.73 15.12
N PRO A 674 17.93 -13.65 15.75
CA PRO A 674 19.03 -12.79 15.30
C PRO A 674 19.62 -13.18 13.94
N ASP A 675 19.44 -14.43 13.51
CA ASP A 675 19.95 -14.92 12.21
C ASP A 675 19.06 -14.51 11.03
N TRP A 676 17.84 -14.05 11.31
CA TRP A 676 16.83 -13.68 10.31
C TRP A 676 16.69 -12.16 10.25
N GLN A 677 17.51 -11.49 9.45
CA GLN A 677 17.60 -10.02 9.44
C GLN A 677 16.93 -9.38 8.22
N THR A 678 16.80 -10.13 7.13
CA THR A 678 16.26 -9.62 5.86
C THR A 678 14.94 -10.29 5.51
N ALA A 679 14.12 -9.58 4.74
CA ALA A 679 12.88 -10.11 4.17
C ALA A 679 13.13 -11.38 3.34
N GLN A 680 14.27 -11.45 2.63
CA GLN A 680 14.65 -12.59 1.80
C GLN A 680 14.93 -13.85 2.62
N GLN A 681 15.46 -13.68 3.84
CA GLN A 681 15.64 -14.78 4.77
C GLN A 681 14.27 -15.16 5.35
N LYS A 682 13.50 -14.21 5.90
CA LYS A 682 12.28 -14.49 6.65
C LYS A 682 11.09 -14.99 5.81
N LEU A 683 10.88 -14.40 4.64
CA LEU A 683 9.62 -14.49 3.90
C LEU A 683 9.73 -15.47 2.73
N THR A 684 8.88 -16.49 2.77
CA THR A 684 8.74 -17.45 1.68
C THR A 684 8.08 -16.81 0.44
N GLY A 685 7.30 -15.75 0.66
CA GLY A 685 6.68 -14.91 -0.35
C GLY A 685 7.69 -14.34 -1.35
N MET A 686 8.94 -14.09 -0.96
CA MET A 686 9.97 -13.52 -1.83
C MET A 686 10.40 -14.46 -2.98
N ARG A 687 10.01 -15.74 -2.94
CA ARG A 687 10.30 -16.71 -4.00
C ARG A 687 9.35 -16.54 -5.20
N LEU A 688 9.78 -17.02 -6.37
CA LEU A 688 8.99 -17.08 -7.61
C LEU A 688 8.29 -15.74 -7.92
N HIS A 689 9.07 -14.66 -8.10
CA HIS A 689 8.54 -13.34 -8.46
C HIS A 689 7.41 -12.86 -7.53
N HIS A 690 7.58 -13.06 -6.23
CA HIS A 690 6.61 -12.73 -5.17
C HIS A 690 5.35 -13.60 -5.09
N PHE A 691 5.32 -14.77 -5.73
CA PHE A 691 4.21 -15.74 -5.65
C PHE A 691 4.45 -16.88 -4.65
N GLY A 692 5.65 -16.97 -4.06
CA GLY A 692 6.09 -18.11 -3.26
C GLY A 692 5.09 -18.56 -2.20
N ALA A 693 4.61 -17.64 -1.36
CA ALA A 693 3.77 -17.98 -0.22
C ALA A 693 2.43 -18.64 -0.63
N PHE A 694 1.93 -18.40 -1.85
CA PHE A 694 0.71 -19.08 -2.30
C PHE A 694 0.87 -20.59 -2.49
N TYR A 695 2.10 -21.10 -2.55
CA TYR A 695 2.36 -22.52 -2.77
C TYR A 695 1.91 -23.41 -1.59
N LYS A 696 2.47 -23.22 -0.39
CA LYS A 696 2.19 -24.04 0.80
C LYS A 696 1.43 -23.28 1.88
N ARG A 697 0.61 -23.99 2.65
CA ARG A 697 -0.08 -23.40 3.80
C ARG A 697 0.90 -22.95 4.89
N SER A 698 1.92 -23.76 5.18
CA SER A 698 2.99 -23.43 6.13
C SER A 698 3.75 -22.18 5.74
N TRP A 699 4.00 -21.97 4.45
CA TRP A 699 4.64 -20.76 3.92
C TRP A 699 3.80 -19.51 4.18
N ARG A 700 2.47 -19.57 3.98
CA ARG A 700 1.56 -18.47 4.32
C ARG A 700 1.52 -18.21 5.82
N ALA A 701 1.47 -19.25 6.64
CA ALA A 701 1.48 -19.12 8.10
C ALA A 701 2.80 -18.49 8.60
N ASN A 702 3.93 -18.84 8.00
CA ASN A 702 5.24 -18.23 8.28
C ASN A 702 5.23 -16.74 7.95
N ASP A 703 4.81 -16.35 6.74
CA ASP A 703 4.80 -14.95 6.32
C ASP A 703 3.81 -14.11 7.14
N TRP A 704 2.66 -14.67 7.53
CA TRP A 704 1.70 -14.04 8.44
C TRP A 704 2.31 -13.79 9.83
N MET A 705 2.95 -14.81 10.41
CA MET A 705 3.63 -14.72 11.70
C MET A 705 4.71 -13.63 11.68
N TRP A 706 5.59 -13.63 10.68
CA TRP A 706 6.61 -12.59 10.52
C TRP A 706 5.99 -11.21 10.36
N GLY A 707 4.88 -11.09 9.62
CA GLY A 707 4.12 -9.84 9.50
C GLY A 707 3.69 -9.28 10.85
N ARG A 708 3.21 -10.13 11.75
CA ARG A 708 2.85 -9.74 13.12
C ARG A 708 4.07 -9.39 13.97
N LEU A 709 5.14 -10.19 13.91
CA LEU A 709 6.39 -9.95 14.67
C LEU A 709 7.05 -8.62 14.28
N ASP A 710 7.20 -8.37 12.98
CA ASP A 710 7.79 -7.15 12.44
C ASP A 710 6.87 -5.95 12.70
N GLY A 711 5.55 -6.12 12.49
CA GLY A 711 4.55 -5.09 12.77
C GLY A 711 4.57 -4.63 14.22
N ALA A 712 4.64 -5.56 15.18
CA ALA A 712 4.74 -5.23 16.59
C ALA A 712 6.02 -4.46 16.92
N GLY A 713 7.17 -4.88 16.37
CA GLY A 713 8.45 -4.17 16.54
C GLY A 713 8.40 -2.73 16.07
N TRP A 714 7.89 -2.50 14.86
CA TRP A 714 7.76 -1.14 14.30
C TRP A 714 6.77 -0.27 15.06
N LEU A 715 5.63 -0.84 15.49
CA LEU A 715 4.65 -0.08 16.27
C LEU A 715 5.20 0.34 17.63
N VAL A 716 5.90 -0.54 18.35
CA VAL A 716 6.57 -0.19 19.62
C VAL A 716 7.62 0.89 19.40
N HIS A 717 8.42 0.79 18.33
CA HIS A 717 9.40 1.82 17.98
C HIS A 717 8.75 3.18 17.70
N VAL A 718 7.63 3.20 16.98
CA VAL A 718 6.89 4.44 16.68
C VAL A 718 6.29 5.04 17.95
N LEU A 719 5.77 4.22 18.86
CA LEU A 719 5.15 4.69 20.12
C LEU A 719 6.17 5.32 21.06
N LEU A 720 7.40 4.79 21.11
CA LEU A 720 8.50 5.28 21.94
C LEU A 720 9.18 6.53 21.36
N ASP A 721 8.44 7.62 21.22
CA ASP A 721 8.97 8.94 20.84
C ASP A 721 9.82 9.54 21.98
N PRO A 722 11.12 9.85 21.76
CA PRO A 722 11.98 10.44 22.78
C PRO A 722 11.40 11.71 23.41
N ARG A 723 10.67 12.54 22.64
CA ARG A 723 10.03 13.76 23.16
C ARG A 723 8.94 13.43 24.16
N ARG A 724 8.05 12.49 23.81
CA ARG A 724 6.96 12.07 24.70
C ARG A 724 7.49 11.32 25.93
N VAL A 725 8.50 10.48 25.77
CA VAL A 725 9.15 9.79 26.89
C VAL A 725 9.71 10.80 27.89
N ARG A 726 10.47 11.81 27.42
CA ARG A 726 11.00 12.87 28.28
C ARG A 726 9.91 13.62 29.06
N TRP A 727 8.82 13.96 28.37
CA TRP A 727 7.67 14.60 29.00
C TRP A 727 7.13 13.77 30.17
N ILE A 728 6.84 12.50 29.91
CA ILE A 728 6.24 11.58 30.88
C ILE A 728 7.16 11.36 32.07
N VAL A 729 8.47 11.25 31.84
CA VAL A 729 9.45 11.11 32.91
C VAL A 729 9.52 12.38 33.74
N GLY A 730 9.55 13.56 33.12
CA GLY A 730 9.58 14.83 33.85
C GLY A 730 8.32 15.11 34.69
N GLU A 731 7.16 14.63 34.24
CA GLU A 731 5.88 14.80 34.93
C GLU A 731 5.65 13.77 36.05
N ARG A 732 6.04 12.49 35.80
CA ARG A 732 5.65 11.35 36.65
C ARG A 732 6.77 10.75 37.47
N ALA A 733 8.03 10.93 37.08
CA ALA A 733 9.15 10.48 37.88
C ALA A 733 9.43 11.49 39.01
N ASP A 734 9.68 11.00 40.22
CA ASP A 734 10.17 11.84 41.29
C ASP A 734 11.66 12.15 41.02
N THR A 735 11.91 13.30 40.42
CA THR A 735 13.27 13.77 40.07
C THR A 735 14.14 14.07 41.30
N ASN A 736 13.55 14.12 42.50
CA ASN A 736 14.27 14.23 43.77
C ASN A 736 14.43 12.88 44.49
N GLY A 737 13.90 11.81 43.91
CA GLY A 737 14.04 10.45 44.43
C GLY A 737 15.45 9.86 44.18
N PRO A 738 15.75 8.69 44.76
CA PRO A 738 17.05 8.03 44.62
C PRO A 738 17.30 7.39 43.24
N GLN A 739 16.28 7.31 42.37
CA GLN A 739 16.33 6.63 41.08
C GLN A 739 16.34 7.67 39.94
N SER A 740 17.23 7.52 38.96
CA SER A 740 17.27 8.43 37.81
C SER A 740 16.01 8.30 36.94
N GLY A 741 15.69 9.33 36.15
CA GLY A 741 14.56 9.29 35.22
C GLY A 741 14.69 8.16 34.19
N ALA A 742 15.91 7.91 33.69
CA ALA A 742 16.18 6.77 32.81
C ALA A 742 15.90 5.43 33.51
N GLN A 743 16.36 5.26 34.76
CA GLN A 743 16.12 4.06 35.54
C GLN A 743 14.62 3.87 35.86
N TRP A 744 13.91 4.95 36.20
CA TRP A 744 12.48 4.92 36.48
C TRP A 744 11.70 4.46 35.24
N PHE A 745 12.00 5.05 34.08
CA PHE A 745 11.32 4.69 32.83
C PHE A 745 11.59 3.24 32.45
N LEU A 746 12.85 2.80 32.53
CA LEU A 746 13.22 1.42 32.27
C LEU A 746 12.51 0.44 33.22
N GLY A 747 12.38 0.79 34.50
CA GLY A 747 11.61 0.02 35.48
C GLY A 747 10.14 -0.12 35.08
N LYS A 748 9.51 0.95 34.59
CA LYS A 748 8.14 0.90 34.05
C LYS A 748 8.02 0.02 32.81
N LEU A 749 9.02 0.00 31.94
CA LEU A 749 9.05 -0.91 30.80
C LEU A 749 9.20 -2.39 31.23
N LYS A 750 9.95 -2.67 32.30
CA LYS A 750 10.01 -4.03 32.89
C LYS A 750 8.66 -4.46 33.46
N GLU A 751 7.94 -3.56 34.14
CA GLU A 751 6.57 -3.82 34.64
C GLU A 751 5.57 -4.16 33.52
N LEU A 752 5.77 -3.64 32.30
CA LEU A 752 4.96 -3.97 31.11
C LEU A 752 5.17 -5.41 30.60
N GLY A 753 6.11 -6.17 31.19
CA GLY A 753 6.40 -7.54 30.80
C GLY A 753 7.53 -7.68 29.78
N ALA A 754 8.43 -6.69 29.70
CA ALA A 754 9.69 -6.85 28.98
C ALA A 754 10.55 -7.94 29.64
N PRO A 755 11.20 -8.83 28.88
CA PRO A 755 11.96 -9.94 29.43
C PRO A 755 13.24 -9.45 30.12
N ASP A 756 13.67 -10.18 31.15
CA ASP A 756 14.95 -9.94 31.82
C ASP A 756 16.13 -10.12 30.85
N PHE A 757 17.26 -9.49 31.17
CA PHE A 757 18.48 -9.63 30.39
C PHE A 757 19.16 -10.97 30.71
N PRO A 758 19.40 -11.84 29.71
CA PRO A 758 20.24 -13.01 29.91
C PRO A 758 21.69 -12.57 30.15
N SER A 759 22.49 -13.38 30.85
CA SER A 759 23.95 -13.17 30.94
C SER A 759 24.63 -13.88 29.75
N PRO A 760 25.43 -13.21 28.90
CA PRO A 760 25.99 -11.84 29.03
C PRO A 760 25.15 -10.71 28.41
N GLY A 761 24.06 -11.00 27.71
CA GLY A 761 23.12 -10.05 27.11
C GLY A 761 22.46 -10.66 25.88
N TYR A 762 21.63 -9.90 25.15
CA TYR A 762 21.07 -10.40 23.88
C TYR A 762 22.09 -10.24 22.75
N PRO A 763 22.39 -11.29 21.96
CA PRO A 763 23.38 -11.18 20.90
C PRO A 763 22.93 -10.20 19.81
N LEU A 764 23.82 -9.29 19.42
CA LEU A 764 23.62 -8.37 18.31
C LEU A 764 24.43 -8.83 17.08
N PRO A 765 23.92 -8.61 15.85
CA PRO A 765 24.66 -8.91 14.64
C PRO A 765 26.00 -8.14 14.58
N ALA A 766 27.08 -8.82 14.22
CA ALA A 766 28.38 -8.17 14.01
C ALA A 766 28.31 -7.24 12.79
N VAL A 767 28.36 -5.92 13.01
CA VAL A 767 28.42 -4.93 11.93
C VAL A 767 29.88 -4.75 11.51
N GLY A 768 30.19 -4.95 10.22
CA GLY A 768 31.50 -4.62 9.64
C GLY A 768 32.68 -5.48 10.13
N GLY A 769 32.44 -6.72 10.58
CA GLY A 769 33.50 -7.61 11.08
C GLY A 769 34.03 -7.24 12.46
N GLY A 770 33.35 -6.35 13.20
CA GLY A 770 33.67 -6.04 14.60
C GLY A 770 33.34 -7.18 15.58
N PRO A 771 33.76 -7.07 16.85
CA PRO A 771 33.48 -8.08 17.87
C PRO A 771 31.98 -8.25 18.09
N ALA A 772 31.56 -9.47 18.44
CA ALA A 772 30.17 -9.76 18.79
C ALA A 772 29.74 -8.93 20.00
N GLN A 773 28.82 -7.98 19.77
CA GLN A 773 28.25 -7.13 20.82
C GLN A 773 27.00 -7.80 21.39
N HIS A 774 26.71 -7.51 22.66
CA HIS A 774 25.48 -7.94 23.31
C HIS A 774 24.73 -6.71 23.78
N LEU A 775 23.41 -6.68 23.54
CA LEU A 775 22.53 -5.68 24.10
C LEU A 775 22.37 -5.95 25.60
N THR A 776 22.84 -5.01 26.41
CA THR A 776 22.78 -5.06 27.88
C THR A 776 21.87 -3.96 28.43
N GLU A 777 21.55 -4.08 29.72
CA GLU A 777 20.79 -3.05 30.43
C GLU A 777 21.53 -1.70 30.43
N ASP A 778 22.85 -1.70 30.59
CA ASP A 778 23.68 -0.49 30.57
C ASP A 778 23.59 0.26 29.23
N MET A 779 23.49 -0.46 28.10
CA MET A 779 23.29 0.16 26.79
C MET A 779 21.96 0.87 26.68
N LEU A 780 20.91 0.35 27.33
CA LEU A 780 19.60 1.03 27.38
C LEU A 780 19.66 2.27 28.26
N LEU A 781 20.32 2.18 29.42
CA LEU A 781 20.50 3.33 30.31
C LEU A 781 21.32 4.44 29.65
N ASP A 782 22.35 4.11 28.85
CA ASP A 782 23.10 5.11 28.09
C ASP A 782 22.25 5.75 26.97
N GLU A 783 21.49 4.95 26.22
CA GLU A 783 20.54 5.44 25.20
C GLU A 783 19.48 6.38 25.82
N LEU A 784 19.01 6.06 27.03
CA LEU A 784 18.03 6.84 27.78
C LEU A 784 18.64 7.99 28.59
N GLY A 785 19.96 8.20 28.52
CA GLY A 785 20.66 9.20 29.34
C GLY A 785 20.21 10.65 29.09
N PHE A 786 19.55 10.95 27.97
CA PHE A 786 18.96 12.28 27.68
C PHE A 786 17.78 12.63 28.61
N LEU A 787 17.24 11.65 29.33
CA LEU A 787 16.19 11.87 30.33
C LEU A 787 16.74 12.49 31.62
N ASP A 788 18.01 12.22 31.92
CA ASP A 788 18.67 12.63 33.17
C ASP A 788 19.53 13.89 32.97
N ASP A 789 20.12 14.06 31.77
CA ASP A 789 21.01 15.19 31.47
C ASP A 789 20.44 16.08 30.34
N PRO A 790 19.98 17.31 30.66
CA PRO A 790 19.47 18.26 29.66
C PRO A 790 20.55 18.79 28.70
N ALA A 791 21.84 18.59 29.00
CA ALA A 791 22.93 18.92 28.08
C ALA A 791 23.08 17.90 26.95
N LYS A 792 22.60 16.65 27.13
CA LYS A 792 22.63 15.63 26.07
C LYS A 792 21.63 15.98 24.95
N PRO A 793 21.98 15.71 23.68
CA PRO A 793 21.07 15.93 22.56
C PRO A 793 19.90 14.95 22.64
N LEU A 794 18.68 15.44 22.37
CA LEU A 794 17.53 14.55 22.23
C LEU A 794 17.67 13.71 20.95
N PRO A 795 17.72 12.38 21.08
CA PRO A 795 17.88 11.49 19.93
C PRO A 795 16.63 11.51 19.03
N ALA A 796 16.80 11.11 17.77
CA ALA A 796 15.70 11.00 16.83
C ALA A 796 14.77 9.81 17.15
N SER A 797 15.32 8.74 17.73
CA SER A 797 14.60 7.55 18.21
C SER A 797 15.42 6.82 19.26
N ILE A 798 14.79 5.88 19.98
CA ILE A 798 15.43 4.98 20.96
C ILE A 798 15.35 3.52 20.49
N PRO A 799 16.09 3.15 19.42
CA PRO A 799 15.98 1.85 18.76
C PRO A 799 16.31 0.66 19.65
N TRP A 800 17.26 0.77 20.58
CA TRP A 800 17.64 -0.35 21.42
C TRP A 800 16.57 -0.67 22.46
N THR A 801 16.04 0.36 23.11
CA THR A 801 14.95 0.25 24.07
C THR A 801 13.70 -0.31 23.38
N ALA A 802 13.37 0.19 22.18
CA ALA A 802 12.25 -0.33 21.40
C ALA A 802 12.43 -1.79 20.97
N LEU A 803 13.63 -2.16 20.53
CA LEU A 803 13.95 -3.52 20.12
C LEU A 803 13.81 -4.51 21.30
N TRP A 804 14.34 -4.16 22.47
CA TRP A 804 14.20 -4.95 23.69
C TRP A 804 12.74 -5.07 24.14
N LEU A 805 12.02 -3.95 24.23
CA LEU A 805 10.63 -3.93 24.69
C LEU A 805 9.69 -4.69 23.74
N SER A 806 9.95 -4.67 22.42
CA SER A 806 9.12 -5.34 21.42
C SER A 806 8.98 -6.84 21.64
N GLN A 807 9.93 -7.48 22.34
CA GLN A 807 9.87 -8.89 22.68
C GLN A 807 8.61 -9.25 23.46
N ALA A 808 8.09 -8.37 24.32
CA ALA A 808 6.88 -8.62 25.10
C ALA A 808 5.67 -8.93 24.20
N TRP A 809 5.54 -8.24 23.06
CA TRP A 809 4.49 -8.51 22.06
C TRP A 809 4.86 -9.69 21.17
N GLN A 810 6.11 -9.76 20.72
CA GLN A 810 6.57 -10.84 19.85
C GLN A 810 6.41 -12.22 20.49
N GLN A 811 6.65 -12.35 21.80
CA GLN A 811 6.40 -13.57 22.56
C GLN A 811 4.92 -13.99 22.52
N ARG A 812 3.97 -13.05 22.65
CA ARG A 812 2.52 -13.34 22.52
C ARG A 812 2.15 -13.78 21.11
N VAL A 813 2.75 -13.14 20.10
CA VAL A 813 2.59 -13.56 18.71
C VAL A 813 3.12 -14.98 18.52
N LEU A 814 4.27 -15.33 19.09
CA LEU A 814 4.83 -16.69 18.98
C LEU A 814 4.00 -17.74 19.72
N GLU A 815 3.47 -17.41 20.89
CA GLU A 815 2.55 -18.30 21.63
C GLU A 815 1.33 -18.68 20.78
N GLU A 816 0.81 -17.74 19.98
CA GLU A 816 -0.34 -17.97 19.10
C GLU A 816 0.04 -18.63 17.76
N GLU A 817 1.09 -18.11 17.12
CA GLU A 817 1.37 -18.41 15.71
C GLU A 817 2.35 -19.56 15.51
N LEU A 818 3.28 -19.83 16.45
CA LEU A 818 4.27 -20.88 16.28
C LEU A 818 3.61 -22.26 16.30
N ASP A 819 2.63 -22.47 17.20
CA ASP A 819 1.82 -23.69 17.23
C ASP A 819 0.93 -23.79 16.00
N GLY A 820 0.35 -22.67 15.56
CA GLY A 820 -0.39 -22.59 14.31
C GLY A 820 0.46 -23.02 13.11
N LEU A 821 1.68 -22.50 13.01
CA LEU A 821 2.65 -22.82 11.96
C LEU A 821 3.05 -24.31 12.01
N ALA A 822 3.42 -24.83 13.18
CA ALA A 822 3.76 -26.23 13.37
C ALA A 822 2.61 -27.16 12.99
N ASN A 823 1.37 -26.82 13.38
CA ASN A 823 0.19 -27.58 12.98
C ASN A 823 -0.01 -27.60 11.45
N THR A 824 0.21 -26.48 10.75
CA THR A 824 0.14 -26.46 9.28
C THR A 824 1.22 -27.28 8.59
N VAL A 825 2.30 -27.64 9.29
CA VAL A 825 3.37 -28.52 8.77
C VAL A 825 3.01 -29.99 8.94
N LEU A 826 2.41 -30.36 10.08
CA LEU A 826 2.06 -31.75 10.43
C LEU A 826 0.74 -32.20 9.82
N ASP A 827 -0.28 -31.35 9.89
CA ASP A 827 -1.57 -31.54 9.23
C ASP A 827 -1.93 -30.28 8.43
N PRO A 828 -1.41 -30.15 7.20
CA PRO A 828 -1.65 -28.99 6.38
C PRO A 828 -3.14 -28.74 6.12
N GLN A 829 -4.00 -29.77 6.10
CA GLN A 829 -5.47 -29.66 6.01
C GLN A 829 -6.19 -30.97 6.46
N PRO A 830 -7.02 -30.95 7.51
CA PRO A 830 -7.84 -32.09 7.89
C PRO A 830 -8.76 -32.52 6.73
N GLY A 831 -8.51 -33.70 6.14
CA GLY A 831 -9.37 -34.30 5.10
C GLY A 831 -9.07 -33.92 3.64
N LYS A 832 -8.00 -33.17 3.32
CA LYS A 832 -7.56 -32.89 1.94
C LYS A 832 -6.20 -33.55 1.61
N LEU A 833 -5.74 -33.40 0.34
CA LEU A 833 -4.61 -34.13 -0.26
C LEU A 833 -3.33 -34.09 0.62
N PRO A 834 -2.54 -35.18 0.66
CA PRO A 834 -1.32 -35.23 1.47
C PRO A 834 -0.28 -34.23 0.94
N ASP A 835 0.02 -33.20 1.72
CA ASP A 835 1.21 -32.36 1.54
C ASP A 835 2.31 -32.89 2.47
N TRP A 836 3.50 -33.06 1.90
CA TRP A 836 4.62 -33.68 2.58
C TRP A 836 5.67 -32.61 2.81
N SER A 837 5.56 -31.90 3.93
CA SER A 837 6.64 -31.05 4.42
C SER A 837 7.94 -31.87 4.59
N PRO A 838 9.12 -31.27 4.37
CA PRO A 838 10.40 -31.93 4.60
C PRO A 838 10.51 -32.53 6.01
N THR A 839 11.31 -33.60 6.16
CA THR A 839 11.51 -34.27 7.47
C THR A 839 12.06 -33.31 8.52
N SER A 840 12.94 -32.39 8.12
CA SER A 840 13.44 -31.32 9.00
C SER A 840 12.31 -30.45 9.54
N SER A 841 11.42 -29.98 8.66
CA SER A 841 10.26 -29.15 9.03
C SER A 841 9.28 -29.90 9.93
N ARG A 842 9.00 -31.18 9.66
CA ARG A 842 8.13 -31.99 10.54
C ARG A 842 8.76 -32.24 11.91
N THR A 843 10.07 -32.52 11.94
CA THR A 843 10.79 -32.74 13.20
C THR A 843 10.77 -31.46 14.05
N TRP A 844 11.02 -30.31 13.42
CA TRP A 844 10.89 -29.00 14.05
C TRP A 844 9.46 -28.75 14.55
N ALA A 845 8.44 -29.02 13.74
CA ALA A 845 7.05 -28.82 14.14
C ALA A 845 6.64 -29.69 15.34
N THR A 846 7.07 -30.95 15.39
CA THR A 846 6.83 -31.82 16.57
C THR A 846 7.54 -31.28 17.81
N LYS A 847 8.76 -30.75 17.68
CA LYS A 847 9.46 -30.10 18.80
C LYS A 847 8.72 -28.88 19.31
N VAL A 848 8.20 -28.03 18.41
CA VAL A 848 7.42 -26.83 18.75
C VAL A 848 6.18 -27.20 19.57
N LEU A 849 5.41 -28.19 19.12
CA LEU A 849 4.19 -28.62 19.82
C LEU A 849 4.47 -29.33 21.15
N ALA A 850 5.65 -29.94 21.30
CA ALA A 850 6.08 -30.55 22.56
C ALA A 850 6.67 -29.52 23.55
N ALA A 851 7.05 -28.34 23.09
CA ALA A 851 7.66 -27.30 23.91
C ALA A 851 6.58 -26.51 24.67
N HIS A 852 6.83 -26.27 25.96
CA HIS A 852 6.01 -25.40 26.79
C HIS A 852 6.32 -23.93 26.48
N PRO A 853 5.36 -22.99 26.63
CA PRO A 853 5.61 -21.56 26.47
C PRO A 853 6.81 -21.08 27.33
N GLY A 854 7.68 -20.25 26.73
CA GLY A 854 8.90 -19.74 27.36
C GLY A 854 10.10 -19.71 26.40
N ASP A 855 11.27 -19.28 26.89
CA ASP A 855 12.47 -19.02 26.08
C ASP A 855 12.91 -20.21 25.23
N ALA A 856 12.80 -21.42 25.76
CA ALA A 856 13.13 -22.64 25.03
C ALA A 856 12.24 -22.85 23.79
N LYS A 857 10.97 -22.45 23.85
CA LYS A 857 10.04 -22.50 22.71
C LYS A 857 10.31 -21.36 21.73
N TYR A 858 10.59 -20.16 22.23
CA TYR A 858 10.86 -19.00 21.37
C TYR A 858 12.18 -19.17 20.59
N ALA A 859 13.18 -19.83 21.18
CA ALA A 859 14.43 -20.17 20.50
C ALA A 859 14.22 -21.02 19.22
N LEU A 860 13.13 -21.80 19.15
CA LEU A 860 12.77 -22.57 17.96
C LEU A 860 12.39 -21.69 16.75
N LEU A 861 12.07 -20.41 16.96
CA LEU A 861 11.87 -19.47 15.85
C LEU A 861 13.15 -19.32 15.01
N ASN A 862 14.30 -19.21 15.67
CA ASN A 862 15.58 -19.05 14.98
C ASN A 862 15.97 -20.33 14.22
N GLU A 863 15.56 -21.50 14.73
CA GLU A 863 15.72 -22.80 14.07
C GLU A 863 14.67 -23.10 12.98
N ASN A 864 13.73 -22.18 12.71
CA ASN A 864 12.60 -22.42 11.81
C ASN A 864 13.07 -22.74 10.37
N PRO A 865 12.90 -23.99 9.89
CA PRO A 865 13.39 -24.38 8.56
C PRO A 865 12.49 -23.90 7.43
N ILE A 866 11.26 -23.43 7.72
CA ILE A 866 10.23 -23.13 6.72
C ILE A 866 10.63 -21.93 5.86
N ALA A 867 11.22 -20.91 6.47
CA ALA A 867 11.70 -19.72 5.77
C ALA A 867 12.83 -20.05 4.77
N GLY A 868 13.61 -21.11 5.05
CA GLY A 868 14.62 -21.66 4.14
C GLY A 868 14.09 -22.64 3.08
N GLU A 869 12.82 -23.03 3.14
CA GLU A 869 12.24 -23.95 2.14
C GLU A 869 12.20 -23.31 0.75
N THR A 870 12.41 -24.15 -0.26
CA THR A 870 12.34 -23.77 -1.67
C THR A 870 11.54 -24.80 -2.46
N PHE A 871 11.15 -24.45 -3.68
CA PHE A 871 10.53 -25.41 -4.61
C PHE A 871 11.42 -26.64 -4.87
N ALA A 872 12.75 -26.50 -4.76
CA ALA A 872 13.68 -27.61 -4.86
C ALA A 872 13.62 -28.55 -3.66
N SER A 873 13.46 -28.00 -2.45
CA SER A 873 13.29 -28.80 -1.22
C SER A 873 11.99 -29.62 -1.21
N ASP A 874 10.98 -29.18 -1.97
CA ASP A 874 9.68 -29.85 -2.07
C ASP A 874 9.54 -30.70 -3.34
N LYS A 875 10.65 -30.92 -4.05
CA LYS A 875 10.67 -31.74 -5.26
C LYS A 875 10.23 -33.16 -4.93
N GLY A 876 9.16 -33.62 -5.59
CA GLY A 876 8.60 -34.96 -5.39
C GLY A 876 7.42 -35.02 -4.43
N SER A 877 7.01 -33.90 -3.82
CA SER A 877 5.80 -33.87 -2.99
C SER A 877 4.52 -34.07 -3.83
N PRO A 878 3.46 -34.68 -3.28
CA PRO A 878 2.19 -34.80 -3.98
C PRO A 878 1.55 -33.43 -4.30
N LEU A 879 1.80 -32.42 -3.47
CA LEU A 879 1.39 -31.04 -3.71
C LEU A 879 2.09 -30.44 -4.93
N MET A 880 3.41 -30.63 -5.07
CA MET A 880 4.18 -30.17 -6.24
C MET A 880 3.65 -30.82 -7.51
N ALA A 881 3.47 -32.14 -7.48
CA ALA A 881 2.93 -32.92 -8.59
C ALA A 881 1.59 -32.37 -9.09
N HIS A 882 0.66 -32.16 -8.15
CA HIS A 882 -0.67 -31.66 -8.44
C HIS A 882 -0.63 -30.22 -8.94
N THR A 883 0.18 -29.36 -8.32
CA THR A 883 0.32 -27.95 -8.70
C THR A 883 0.92 -27.81 -10.10
N VAL A 884 2.00 -28.52 -10.41
CA VAL A 884 2.63 -28.53 -11.74
C VAL A 884 1.66 -29.06 -12.80
N ALA A 885 0.99 -30.20 -12.53
CA ALA A 885 0.04 -30.77 -13.47
C ALA A 885 -1.15 -29.82 -13.73
N LYS A 886 -1.70 -29.20 -12.67
CA LYS A 886 -2.79 -28.23 -12.80
C LYS A 886 -2.34 -26.97 -13.53
N ALA A 887 -1.16 -26.41 -13.20
CA ALA A 887 -0.63 -25.23 -13.83
C ALA A 887 -0.35 -25.46 -15.33
N ALA A 888 0.27 -26.60 -15.69
CA ALA A 888 0.50 -26.97 -17.08
C ALA A 888 -0.80 -27.11 -17.87
N ALA A 889 -1.80 -27.80 -17.30
CA ALA A 889 -3.11 -27.95 -17.93
C ALA A 889 -3.86 -26.61 -18.08
N THR A 890 -3.74 -25.74 -17.09
CA THR A 890 -4.33 -24.39 -17.12
C THR A 890 -3.65 -23.52 -18.17
N ALA A 891 -2.31 -23.52 -18.23
CA ALA A 891 -1.54 -22.78 -19.21
C ALA A 891 -1.81 -23.25 -20.64
N ALA A 892 -1.93 -24.56 -20.87
CA ALA A 892 -2.33 -25.11 -22.17
C ALA A 892 -3.77 -24.66 -22.56
N GLY A 893 -4.69 -24.61 -21.59
CA GLY A 893 -6.03 -24.03 -21.77
C GLY A 893 -5.99 -22.53 -22.11
N ALA A 894 -5.14 -21.77 -21.43
CA ALA A 894 -4.90 -20.34 -21.66
C ALA A 894 -4.38 -20.06 -23.06
N ALA A 895 -3.33 -20.77 -23.48
CA ALA A 895 -2.79 -20.67 -24.83
C ALA A 895 -3.88 -20.94 -25.88
N GLY A 896 -4.69 -21.99 -25.70
CA GLY A 896 -5.80 -22.31 -26.62
C GLY A 896 -6.97 -21.31 -26.64
N SER A 897 -7.04 -20.38 -25.68
CA SER A 897 -8.12 -19.39 -25.58
C SER A 897 -7.82 -18.07 -26.30
N VAL A 898 -6.61 -17.92 -26.87
CA VAL A 898 -6.20 -16.71 -27.62
C VAL A 898 -7.02 -16.58 -28.91
N ARG A 899 -7.80 -15.50 -29.02
CA ARG A 899 -8.76 -15.29 -30.13
C ARG A 899 -8.12 -15.17 -31.52
N GLN A 900 -6.86 -14.79 -31.62
CA GLN A 900 -6.13 -14.54 -32.87
C GLN A 900 -4.99 -15.55 -33.11
N LEU A 901 -5.20 -16.83 -32.82
CA LEU A 901 -4.21 -17.86 -33.14
C LEU A 901 -4.20 -18.19 -34.63
N PRO A 902 -3.01 -18.23 -35.28
CA PRO A 902 -2.83 -18.81 -36.61
C PRO A 902 -3.46 -20.21 -36.68
N SER A 903 -4.16 -20.54 -37.78
CA SER A 903 -4.85 -21.82 -37.94
C SER A 903 -3.91 -23.03 -37.76
N VAL A 904 -2.64 -22.87 -38.13
CA VAL A 904 -1.56 -23.88 -38.03
C VAL A 904 -1.24 -24.27 -36.58
N LEU A 905 -1.42 -23.36 -35.61
CA LEU A 905 -1.11 -23.62 -34.20
C LEU A 905 -2.28 -24.25 -33.43
N LYS A 906 -3.50 -24.26 -33.99
CA LYS A 906 -4.69 -24.76 -33.28
C LYS A 906 -4.64 -26.27 -32.99
N PRO A 907 -4.33 -27.16 -33.97
CA PRO A 907 -4.28 -28.60 -33.73
C PRO A 907 -3.25 -29.03 -32.66
N PRO A 908 -1.97 -28.58 -32.67
CA PRO A 908 -1.02 -28.98 -31.64
C PRO A 908 -1.40 -28.46 -30.24
N LEU A 909 -2.01 -27.27 -30.15
CA LEU A 909 -2.51 -26.75 -28.86
C LEU A 909 -3.69 -27.55 -28.31
N ILE A 910 -4.60 -28.04 -29.18
CA ILE A 910 -5.70 -28.93 -28.77
C ILE A 910 -5.15 -30.26 -28.24
N THR A 911 -4.16 -30.84 -28.90
CA THR A 911 -3.50 -32.06 -28.44
C THR A 911 -2.79 -31.82 -27.11
N LEU A 912 -2.02 -30.74 -26.98
CA LEU A 912 -1.34 -30.37 -25.74
C LEU A 912 -2.33 -30.17 -24.58
N ARG A 913 -3.44 -29.48 -24.82
CA ARG A 913 -4.53 -29.30 -23.85
C ARG A 913 -5.13 -30.63 -23.42
N THR A 914 -5.35 -31.54 -24.36
CA THR A 914 -5.96 -32.86 -24.08
C THR A 914 -5.00 -33.74 -23.25
N LEU A 915 -3.72 -33.75 -23.60
CA LEU A 915 -2.68 -34.49 -22.87
C LEU A 915 -2.50 -33.96 -21.45
N THR A 916 -2.34 -32.65 -21.30
CA THR A 916 -2.14 -32.02 -19.99
C THR A 916 -3.38 -32.13 -19.09
N LEU A 917 -4.60 -31.99 -19.63
CA LEU A 917 -5.85 -32.20 -18.88
C LEU A 917 -6.00 -33.65 -18.42
N SER A 918 -5.65 -34.61 -19.28
CA SER A 918 -5.71 -36.04 -18.94
C SER A 918 -4.66 -36.39 -17.89
N GLY A 919 -3.44 -35.85 -18.01
CA GLY A 919 -2.40 -35.94 -16.99
C GLY A 919 -2.85 -35.37 -15.65
N TYR A 920 -3.44 -34.18 -15.64
CA TYR A 920 -4.01 -33.57 -14.43
C TYR A 920 -5.09 -34.44 -13.78
N ARG A 921 -6.01 -35.03 -14.57
CA ARG A 921 -7.05 -35.94 -14.05
C ARG A 921 -6.45 -37.18 -13.38
N VAL A 922 -5.42 -37.77 -13.98
CA VAL A 922 -4.81 -38.95 -13.38
C VAL A 922 -4.02 -38.58 -12.13
N VAL A 923 -3.28 -37.47 -12.14
CA VAL A 923 -2.57 -36.96 -10.95
C VAL A 923 -3.54 -36.64 -9.81
N SER A 924 -4.73 -36.08 -10.11
CA SER A 924 -5.73 -35.82 -9.07
C SER A 924 -6.36 -37.10 -8.52
N LEU A 925 -6.63 -38.10 -9.37
CA LEU A 925 -7.12 -39.42 -8.96
C LEU A 925 -6.08 -40.20 -8.12
N THR A 926 -4.80 -40.11 -8.45
CA THR A 926 -3.70 -40.76 -7.71
C THR A 926 -3.24 -39.95 -6.50
N LYS A 927 -3.91 -38.82 -6.21
CA LYS A 927 -3.55 -37.85 -5.17
C LYS A 927 -2.11 -37.32 -5.30
N GLY A 928 -1.51 -37.38 -6.50
CA GLY A 928 -0.14 -36.97 -6.76
C GLY A 928 0.93 -37.89 -6.19
N ILE A 929 0.57 -39.07 -5.67
CA ILE A 929 1.53 -40.01 -5.09
C ILE A 929 2.34 -40.67 -6.22
N ALA A 930 3.67 -40.58 -6.16
CA ALA A 930 4.58 -41.06 -7.21
C ALA A 930 4.29 -42.49 -7.65
N ARG A 931 4.24 -43.43 -6.70
CA ARG A 931 4.03 -44.87 -6.99
C ARG A 931 2.71 -45.12 -7.72
N SER A 932 1.61 -44.54 -7.25
CA SER A 932 0.29 -44.69 -7.87
C SER A 932 0.22 -44.02 -9.24
N THR A 933 0.88 -42.86 -9.40
CA THR A 933 0.95 -42.11 -10.66
C THR A 933 1.76 -42.87 -11.72
N ILE A 934 2.87 -43.50 -11.34
CA ILE A 934 3.67 -44.36 -12.22
C ILE A 934 2.87 -45.60 -12.64
N ILE A 935 2.20 -46.28 -11.71
CA ILE A 935 1.40 -47.49 -12.01
C ILE A 935 0.26 -47.14 -12.97
N ALA A 936 -0.50 -46.08 -12.67
CA ALA A 936 -1.57 -45.61 -13.53
C ALA A 936 -1.04 -45.18 -14.92
N GLY A 937 0.08 -44.45 -14.95
CA GLY A 937 0.74 -44.04 -16.19
C GLY A 937 1.21 -45.21 -17.05
N ALA A 938 1.82 -46.23 -16.44
CA ALA A 938 2.29 -47.43 -17.13
C ALA A 938 1.13 -48.26 -17.70
N LEU A 939 0.05 -48.46 -16.93
CA LEU A 939 -1.17 -49.10 -17.40
C LEU A 939 -1.79 -48.37 -18.60
N LEU A 940 -1.87 -47.05 -18.50
CA LEU A 940 -2.48 -46.20 -19.52
C LEU A 940 -1.60 -46.11 -20.78
N LEU A 941 -0.27 -46.18 -20.62
CA LEU A 941 0.69 -46.30 -21.72
C LEU A 941 0.52 -47.63 -22.47
N VAL A 942 0.49 -48.76 -21.77
CA VAL A 942 0.35 -50.09 -22.37
C VAL A 942 -0.99 -50.24 -23.08
N LEU A 943 -2.10 -49.86 -22.42
CA LEU A 943 -3.43 -49.90 -23.00
C LEU A 943 -3.57 -48.92 -24.19
N GLY A 944 -2.94 -47.75 -24.10
CA GLY A 944 -2.93 -46.76 -25.16
C GLY A 944 -2.18 -47.24 -26.41
N VAL A 945 -0.99 -47.82 -26.25
CA VAL A 945 -0.23 -48.40 -27.37
C VAL A 945 -0.99 -49.56 -28.00
N ALA A 946 -1.59 -50.45 -27.19
CA ALA A 946 -2.41 -51.55 -27.70
C ALA A 946 -3.62 -51.07 -28.52
N ALA A 947 -4.30 -50.00 -28.07
CA ALA A 947 -5.41 -49.38 -28.80
C ALA A 947 -4.94 -48.62 -30.05
N ALA A 948 -3.75 -48.01 -30.02
CA ALA A 948 -3.16 -47.29 -31.16
C ALA A 948 -2.80 -48.21 -32.33
N ILE A 949 -2.52 -49.49 -32.05
CA ILE A 949 -2.15 -50.51 -33.05
C ILE A 949 -3.38 -51.05 -33.80
N GLN A 950 -4.61 -50.82 -33.30
CA GLN A 950 -5.83 -51.28 -33.97
C GLN A 950 -6.13 -50.49 -35.24
N SER A 951 -6.61 -51.17 -36.29
CA SER A 951 -6.85 -50.63 -37.64
C SER A 951 -8.07 -49.68 -37.77
N VAL A 952 -8.71 -49.33 -36.65
CA VAL A 952 -9.89 -48.44 -36.63
C VAL A 952 -9.46 -47.03 -36.21
N THR A 953 -9.65 -46.06 -37.10
CA THR A 953 -9.18 -44.67 -36.96
C THR A 953 -9.62 -43.97 -35.68
N VAL A 954 -10.84 -44.23 -35.19
CA VAL A 954 -11.34 -43.67 -33.92
C VAL A 954 -10.58 -44.21 -32.71
N PHE A 955 -10.31 -45.52 -32.68
CA PHE A 955 -9.57 -46.16 -31.59
C PHE A 955 -8.08 -45.81 -31.63
N GLY A 956 -7.51 -45.63 -32.83
CA GLY A 956 -6.11 -45.24 -33.02
C GLY A 956 -5.74 -43.89 -32.40
N VAL A 957 -6.56 -42.86 -32.64
CA VAL A 957 -6.32 -41.50 -32.09
C VAL A 957 -6.51 -41.48 -30.57
N THR A 958 -7.55 -42.13 -30.05
CA THR A 958 -7.75 -42.26 -28.60
C THR A 958 -6.63 -43.06 -27.93
N GLY A 959 -6.11 -44.09 -28.61
CA GLY A 959 -4.97 -44.89 -28.16
C GLY A 959 -3.69 -44.08 -28.09
N LEU A 960 -3.42 -43.22 -29.07
CA LEU A 960 -2.27 -42.31 -29.06
C LEU A 960 -2.34 -41.27 -27.94
N ILE A 961 -3.52 -40.70 -27.70
CA ILE A 961 -3.73 -39.75 -26.58
C ILE A 961 -3.53 -40.46 -25.24
N ALA A 962 -4.03 -41.69 -25.10
CA ALA A 962 -3.80 -42.51 -23.92
C ALA A 962 -2.31 -42.82 -23.77
N ALA A 963 -1.63 -43.32 -24.81
CA ALA A 963 -0.20 -43.61 -24.76
C ALA A 963 0.64 -42.38 -24.37
N GLY A 964 0.37 -41.22 -24.99
CA GLY A 964 1.03 -39.96 -24.66
C GLY A 964 0.76 -39.48 -23.22
N THR A 965 -0.48 -39.65 -22.74
CA THR A 965 -0.84 -39.33 -21.34
C THR A 965 -0.12 -40.28 -20.37
N GLY A 966 -0.10 -41.58 -20.67
CA GLY A 966 0.62 -42.58 -19.88
C GLY A 966 2.11 -42.30 -19.80
N GLY A 967 2.73 -41.95 -20.93
CA GLY A 967 4.13 -41.52 -21.00
C GLY A 967 4.40 -40.26 -20.16
N LEU A 968 3.57 -39.22 -20.29
CA LEU A 968 3.67 -38.00 -19.48
C LEU A 968 3.58 -38.30 -17.97
N LEU A 969 2.70 -39.21 -17.56
CA LEU A 969 2.51 -39.60 -16.17
C LEU A 969 3.68 -40.43 -15.62
N VAL A 970 4.24 -41.32 -16.43
CA VAL A 970 5.46 -42.06 -16.07
C VAL A 970 6.63 -41.08 -15.92
N VAL A 971 6.79 -40.13 -16.85
CA VAL A 971 7.80 -39.06 -16.77
C VAL A 971 7.60 -38.20 -15.51
N LEU A 972 6.38 -37.76 -15.23
CA LEU A 972 6.07 -36.93 -14.07
C LEU A 972 6.25 -37.70 -12.75
N GLY A 973 5.83 -38.96 -12.69
CA GLY A 973 5.98 -39.82 -11.51
C GLY A 973 7.43 -40.25 -11.27
N THR A 974 8.20 -40.52 -12.32
CA THR A 974 9.64 -40.85 -12.21
C THR A 974 10.50 -39.64 -11.88
N TRP A 975 10.12 -38.44 -12.35
CA TRP A 975 10.74 -37.17 -11.93
C TRP A 975 10.62 -36.95 -10.41
N GLN A 976 9.51 -37.38 -9.79
CA GLN A 976 9.34 -37.31 -8.33
C GLN A 976 10.27 -38.25 -7.57
N VAL A 977 10.78 -39.31 -8.21
CA VAL A 977 11.62 -40.34 -7.57
C VAL A 977 13.11 -40.13 -7.87
N SER A 978 13.49 -39.79 -9.11
CA SER A 978 14.88 -39.57 -9.48
C SER A 978 15.03 -38.80 -10.81
N GLY A 979 15.85 -37.75 -10.79
CA GLY A 979 16.21 -37.01 -12.00
C GLY A 979 17.00 -37.83 -13.03
N ARG A 980 17.80 -38.82 -12.59
CA ARG A 980 18.60 -39.66 -13.51
C ARG A 980 17.72 -40.64 -14.31
N LEU A 981 16.66 -41.15 -13.68
CA LEU A 981 15.67 -42.02 -14.33
C LEU A 981 14.80 -41.26 -15.33
N LEU A 982 14.47 -39.99 -15.04
CA LEU A 982 13.79 -39.10 -15.98
C LEU A 982 14.61 -38.92 -17.27
N PHE A 983 15.92 -38.66 -17.16
CA PHE A 983 16.80 -38.54 -18.33
C PHE A 983 16.87 -39.86 -19.12
N ALA A 984 16.99 -41.00 -18.46
CA ALA A 984 16.95 -42.30 -19.12
C ALA A 984 15.64 -42.53 -19.89
N LEU A 985 14.49 -42.15 -19.30
CA LEU A 985 13.17 -42.26 -19.93
C LEU A 985 12.95 -41.26 -21.07
N LEU A 986 13.44 -40.02 -20.93
CA LEU A 986 13.41 -39.03 -22.01
C LEU A 986 14.26 -39.50 -23.19
N SER A 987 15.47 -40.00 -22.95
CA SER A 987 16.32 -40.60 -23.99
C SER A 987 15.64 -41.80 -24.65
N PHE A 988 15.01 -42.68 -23.88
CA PHE A 988 14.26 -43.82 -24.42
C PHE A 988 13.03 -43.38 -25.24
N SER A 989 12.34 -42.30 -24.82
CA SER A 989 11.19 -41.73 -25.51
C SER A 989 11.58 -41.04 -26.81
N VAL A 990 12.74 -40.36 -26.85
CA VAL A 990 13.32 -39.79 -28.07
C VAL A 990 13.68 -40.91 -29.05
N VAL A 991 14.34 -41.97 -28.58
CA VAL A 991 14.63 -43.17 -29.39
C VAL A 991 13.33 -43.81 -29.91
N GLY A 992 12.30 -43.91 -29.07
CA GLY A 992 10.97 -44.41 -29.45
C GLY A 992 10.26 -43.52 -30.48
N ALA A 993 10.35 -42.20 -30.36
CA ALA A 993 9.80 -41.25 -31.34
C ALA A 993 10.51 -41.32 -32.69
N VAL A 994 11.84 -41.47 -32.67
CA VAL A 994 12.67 -41.71 -33.88
C VAL A 994 12.27 -43.04 -34.55
N LEU A 995 12.06 -44.11 -33.78
CA LEU A 995 11.58 -45.40 -34.27
C LEU A 995 10.14 -45.32 -34.82
N ALA A 996 9.26 -44.56 -34.17
CA ALA A 996 7.88 -44.34 -34.63
C ALA A 996 7.84 -43.54 -35.94
N LEU A 997 8.72 -42.55 -36.11
CA LEU A 997 8.90 -41.79 -37.36
C LEU A 997 9.47 -42.66 -38.50
N ALA A 998 10.26 -43.68 -38.16
CA ALA A 998 10.74 -44.67 -39.12
C ALA A 998 9.66 -45.71 -39.52
N THR A 999 8.53 -45.74 -38.81
CA THR A 999 7.44 -46.70 -39.07
C THR A 999 6.61 -46.25 -40.29
N PRO A 1000 6.46 -47.08 -41.36
CA PRO A 1000 5.89 -46.65 -42.64
C PRO A 1000 4.48 -46.04 -42.56
N VAL A 1001 3.61 -46.63 -41.73
CA VAL A 1001 2.20 -46.21 -41.59
C VAL A 1001 2.06 -44.82 -40.97
N VAL A 1002 2.85 -44.52 -39.93
CA VAL A 1002 2.86 -43.21 -39.25
C VAL A 1002 3.48 -42.15 -40.15
N ARG A 1003 4.55 -42.53 -40.87
CA ARG A 1003 5.27 -41.68 -41.84
C ARG A 1003 4.39 -41.24 -43.00
N GLU A 1004 3.67 -42.18 -43.63
CA GLU A 1004 2.77 -41.89 -44.77
C GLU A 1004 1.58 -41.02 -44.35
N TRP A 1005 1.07 -41.19 -43.13
CA TRP A 1005 -0.03 -40.38 -42.61
C TRP A 1005 0.40 -38.94 -42.24
N LEU A 1006 1.52 -38.77 -41.54
CA LEU A 1006 2.00 -37.45 -41.08
C LEU A 1006 2.71 -36.64 -42.16
N PHE A 1007 3.61 -37.25 -42.93
CA PHE A 1007 4.48 -36.53 -43.88
C PHE A 1007 4.13 -36.82 -45.35
N GLY A 1008 3.50 -37.95 -45.62
CA GLY A 1008 3.07 -38.34 -46.96
C GLY A 1008 4.13 -39.03 -47.80
N THR A 1009 3.76 -39.27 -49.05
CA THR A 1009 4.66 -39.68 -50.12
C THR A 1009 4.68 -38.59 -51.20
N GLN A 1010 5.60 -38.66 -52.17
CA GLN A 1010 5.64 -37.67 -53.26
C GLN A 1010 4.33 -37.57 -54.07
N GLN A 1011 3.47 -38.60 -54.04
CA GLN A 1011 2.20 -38.63 -54.76
C GLN A 1011 1.00 -38.20 -53.90
N GLN A 1012 1.08 -38.32 -52.57
CA GLN A 1012 0.06 -37.83 -51.63
C GLN A 1012 0.72 -37.15 -50.43
N PRO A 1013 0.74 -35.81 -50.38
CA PRO A 1013 1.34 -35.09 -49.26
C PRO A 1013 0.51 -35.36 -47.99
N GLY A 1014 1.18 -35.84 -46.95
CA GLY A 1014 0.57 -36.07 -45.64
C GLY A 1014 0.35 -34.74 -44.94
N TRP A 1015 -0.26 -34.79 -43.76
CA TRP A 1015 -0.74 -33.59 -43.07
C TRP A 1015 0.32 -32.48 -42.89
N VAL A 1016 1.56 -32.85 -42.56
CA VAL A 1016 2.71 -31.94 -42.42
C VAL A 1016 3.32 -31.58 -43.78
N GLY A 1017 3.39 -32.54 -44.71
CA GLY A 1017 3.91 -32.33 -46.06
C GLY A 1017 3.11 -31.27 -46.85
N THR A 1018 1.79 -31.18 -46.60
CA THR A 1018 0.94 -30.11 -47.16
C THR A 1018 1.25 -28.69 -46.64
N HIS A 1019 1.86 -28.55 -45.45
CA HIS A 1019 2.10 -27.25 -44.80
C HIS A 1019 3.59 -26.87 -44.73
N ALA A 1020 4.49 -27.84 -44.85
CA ALA A 1020 5.94 -27.65 -44.86
C ALA A 1020 6.57 -28.61 -45.89
N TYR A 1021 6.57 -28.19 -47.16
CA TYR A 1021 6.91 -29.02 -48.32
C TYR A 1021 8.28 -29.74 -48.20
N TRP A 1022 9.29 -29.06 -47.66
CA TRP A 1022 10.64 -29.63 -47.52
C TRP A 1022 10.74 -30.79 -46.51
N LEU A 1023 9.86 -30.85 -45.51
CA LEU A 1023 9.82 -31.93 -44.51
C LEU A 1023 9.16 -33.21 -45.05
N GLY A 1024 8.29 -33.08 -46.05
CA GLY A 1024 7.65 -34.20 -46.75
C GLY A 1024 8.41 -34.68 -47.99
N ALA A 1025 9.44 -33.95 -48.44
CA ALA A 1025 10.14 -34.23 -49.70
C ALA A 1025 10.98 -35.52 -49.69
N GLN A 1026 11.52 -35.89 -48.52
CA GLN A 1026 12.41 -37.04 -48.33
C GLN A 1026 12.13 -37.66 -46.95
N TRP A 1027 12.12 -39.00 -46.88
CA TRP A 1027 11.70 -39.74 -45.69
C TRP A 1027 12.60 -39.51 -44.46
N TRP A 1028 13.83 -39.04 -44.65
CA TRP A 1028 14.82 -38.82 -43.60
C TRP A 1028 14.92 -37.35 -43.14
N HIS A 1029 14.28 -36.40 -43.81
CA HIS A 1029 14.30 -34.99 -43.41
C HIS A 1029 13.72 -34.74 -41.99
N PRO A 1030 12.60 -35.38 -41.59
CA PRO A 1030 12.11 -35.28 -40.21
C PRO A 1030 13.07 -35.89 -39.18
N LEU A 1031 13.79 -36.96 -39.57
CA LEU A 1031 14.80 -37.60 -38.71
C LEU A 1031 16.01 -36.69 -38.48
N VAL A 1032 16.36 -35.83 -39.43
CA VAL A 1032 17.40 -34.81 -39.27
C VAL A 1032 16.96 -33.72 -38.30
N VAL A 1033 15.70 -33.27 -38.36
CA VAL A 1033 15.17 -32.27 -37.40
C VAL A 1033 15.09 -32.85 -35.98
N VAL A 1034 14.58 -34.07 -35.82
CA VAL A 1034 14.55 -34.74 -34.52
C VAL A 1034 15.97 -35.05 -34.04
N GLY A 1035 16.87 -35.45 -34.93
CA GLY A 1035 18.29 -35.64 -34.65
C GLY A 1035 18.97 -34.34 -34.20
N LEU A 1036 18.67 -33.20 -34.82
CA LEU A 1036 19.14 -31.88 -34.41
C LEU A 1036 18.60 -31.46 -33.04
N ILE A 1037 17.30 -31.65 -32.79
CA ILE A 1037 16.68 -31.35 -31.49
C ILE A 1037 17.28 -32.25 -30.39
N ALA A 1038 17.50 -33.53 -30.69
CA ALA A 1038 18.14 -34.48 -29.77
C ALA A 1038 19.61 -34.13 -29.54
N LEU A 1039 20.36 -33.77 -30.58
CA LEU A 1039 21.75 -33.32 -30.47
C LEU A 1039 21.85 -32.04 -29.64
N VAL A 1040 20.94 -31.08 -29.85
CA VAL A 1040 20.85 -29.85 -29.04
C VAL A 1040 20.50 -30.18 -27.59
N ALA A 1041 19.55 -31.08 -27.33
CA ALA A 1041 19.20 -31.51 -25.98
C ALA A 1041 20.36 -32.25 -25.28
N ILE A 1042 21.10 -33.10 -26.01
CA ILE A 1042 22.29 -33.81 -25.52
C ILE A 1042 23.45 -32.84 -25.28
N MET A 1043 23.65 -31.86 -26.16
CA MET A 1043 24.66 -30.81 -26.00
C MET A 1043 24.34 -29.92 -24.79
N ILE A 1044 23.07 -29.55 -24.58
CA ILE A 1044 22.62 -28.81 -23.37
C ILE A 1044 22.83 -29.66 -22.10
N ALA A 1045 22.57 -30.97 -22.19
CA ALA A 1045 22.81 -31.90 -21.07
C ALA A 1045 24.30 -32.16 -20.80
N ALA A 1046 25.17 -32.10 -21.82
CA ALA A 1046 26.62 -32.25 -21.69
C ALA A 1046 27.31 -30.93 -21.28
N ALA A 1047 26.73 -29.78 -21.63
CA ALA A 1047 27.26 -28.45 -21.31
C ALA A 1047 26.96 -27.98 -19.88
N THR A 1048 26.17 -28.73 -19.10
CA THR A 1048 25.93 -28.46 -17.68
C THR A 1048 26.71 -29.46 -16.81
N PRO A 1049 28.01 -29.22 -16.52
CA PRO A 1049 28.71 -30.02 -15.53
C PRO A 1049 28.05 -29.77 -14.18
N GLY A 1050 27.50 -30.83 -13.59
CA GLY A 1050 26.87 -30.78 -12.27
C GLY A 1050 27.83 -30.20 -11.24
N ARG A 1051 27.49 -29.06 -10.66
CA ARG A 1051 28.06 -28.63 -9.38
C ARG A 1051 27.38 -29.43 -8.27
N ARG A 1052 28.25 -30.05 -7.46
CA ARG A 1052 27.94 -30.75 -6.21
C ARG A 1052 27.24 -29.86 -5.21
#